data_AF-A0A661HT63-F1
#
_entry.id   AF-A0A661HT63-F1
#
_cell.length_a   1.000
_cell.length_b   1.000
_cell.length_c   1.000
_cell.angle_alpha   90.00
_cell.angle_beta   90.00
_cell.angle_gamma   90.00
#
_symmetry.space_group_name_H-M   'P 1'
#
loop_
_entity.id
_entity.type
_entity.pdbx_description
1 polymer ?
#
loop_
_entity_poly.entity_id
_entity_poly.type
_entity_poly.pdbx_seq_one_letter_code
_entity_poly.pdbx_strand_id
1 'polypeptide(L)'
;MSQIRIIFIMFLFLNTVFASECSDVFKSGMQGKDKITFGWNSYLSGESDVTLEVPVIDYNQWQFQSTCDTANCIATGSSRIASNAITFPNFGGTSNVDIGWGGSVTLVPGIYKKVTYSGGTLNLSDGDYFFEKLTATDSGKIVVTSGTARIFVKGDIETGSAGLINSVSQENYGDPSKLILYGNKKIKTGDSTTISGFIYAKDDIKDSKIYVKGALSGKKIELNTDSRVVTDLSDLSAMDFGDLCDSTTSTASVIADYRMDECSWDGTSDEVEDNSINSYNGTAINGSQTTDESTIGMAGYFDGVDDYVQQDDVYDTLKITASLSFWIKTTQSGNDTMWEAPGVVGIEVSGGGDDIFWGWLDASGHIGLLKGNTAGAKSTTAINDDDWHHIVLTRDSDSGECEVYVDGTLESTAISEIGDVIESFNKIGSIEDTGGTPTYFSGYLDELKVYEGVLDATEVQTIYTNESSGLNYDGSARSTITCGCEFIAIPTLEPLEFEGAEITLNSTIGGSPDWTHVDFNKTFTSVPALFILPEARGAHPATVRLKNITNTGFDAVFAEPQGEDGPHLDQAINYLAVNKGVHKIGDTLVQVGTVETQKVQQASQGSIVTDEWESVGVVFATCDVAAVAQIQGIENETGLDIPTSGSIMRSRPFLTTALDVSSSGVFIALERSETDEGAITQNETIAYMLALPNVQDSVVDDNDNNITFETIKSGSYFVGWDDTCERVNFINTYLTTPLIAANKNSKNEKDGGWFRRCA
;
A
#
# COMPACT_ATOMS: atom_id res chain seq x y z
N MET A 1 22.28 12.93 51.32
CA MET A 1 20.83 13.26 51.27
C MET A 1 20.68 14.64 50.66
N SER A 2 20.46 14.69 49.35
CA SER A 2 20.02 15.90 48.65
C SER A 2 18.84 15.45 47.79
N GLN A 3 17.63 15.88 48.14
CA GLN A 3 16.42 15.60 47.37
C GLN A 3 16.27 16.70 46.31
N ILE A 4 16.38 16.32 45.04
CA ILE A 4 15.93 17.14 43.92
C ILE A 4 14.40 17.01 43.88
N ARG A 5 13.69 18.14 44.03
CA ARG A 5 12.26 18.24 43.76
C ARG A 5 12.08 18.67 42.31
N ILE A 6 11.61 17.76 41.47
CA ILE A 6 11.11 18.08 40.12
C ILE A 6 9.63 18.43 40.28
N ILE A 7 9.27 19.68 39.95
CA ILE A 7 7.90 20.14 39.86
C ILE A 7 7.47 19.90 38.41
N PHE A 8 6.54 18.97 38.19
CA PHE A 8 5.80 18.90 36.92
C PHE A 8 4.72 19.99 36.93
N ILE A 9 4.92 21.05 36.14
CA ILE A 9 3.85 21.99 35.79
C ILE A 9 3.18 21.40 34.54
N MET A 10 2.06 20.71 34.75
CA MET A 10 1.18 20.28 33.69
C MET A 10 0.40 21.50 33.21
N PHE A 11 0.83 22.12 32.10
CA PHE A 11 -0.01 23.03 31.35
C PHE A 11 -1.08 22.19 30.63
N LEU A 12 -2.29 22.16 31.20
CA LEU A 12 -3.48 21.82 30.45
C LEU A 12 -3.74 22.95 29.44
N PHE A 13 -3.18 22.82 28.25
CA PHE A 13 -3.75 23.49 27.09
C PHE A 13 -5.00 22.70 26.70
N LEU A 14 -6.17 23.19 27.12
CA LEU A 14 -7.41 22.93 26.42
C LEU A 14 -7.29 23.62 25.07
N ASN A 15 -6.76 22.91 24.07
CA ASN A 15 -6.87 23.33 22.68
C ASN A 15 -8.34 23.17 22.27
N THR A 16 -9.10 24.26 22.30
CA THR A 16 -10.38 24.39 21.61
C THR A 16 -10.09 24.60 20.13
N VAL A 17 -9.77 23.54 19.40
CA VAL A 17 -9.56 23.61 17.93
C VAL A 17 -10.90 23.68 17.18
N PHE A 18 -12.01 23.31 17.81
CA PHE A 18 -13.33 23.23 17.16
C PHE A 18 -14.00 24.58 16.79
N ALA A 19 -13.38 25.73 17.06
CA ALA A 19 -14.01 27.05 16.84
C ALA A 19 -13.46 27.85 15.64
N SER A 20 -12.35 27.44 15.01
CA SER A 20 -11.72 28.23 13.94
C SER A 20 -12.48 28.18 12.61
N GLU A 21 -13.02 27.03 12.21
CA GLU A 21 -13.62 26.87 10.87
C GLU A 21 -15.04 27.45 10.76
N CYS A 22 -15.87 27.38 11.80
CA CYS A 22 -17.15 28.09 11.79
C CYS A 22 -16.99 29.60 11.72
N SER A 23 -15.89 30.12 12.26
CA SER A 23 -15.58 31.54 12.14
C SER A 23 -15.27 31.94 10.70
N ASP A 24 -15.00 30.99 9.79
CA ASP A 24 -14.87 31.25 8.35
C ASP A 24 -16.22 31.12 7.58
N VAL A 25 -17.19 30.35 8.10
CA VAL A 25 -18.55 30.25 7.52
C VAL A 25 -19.42 31.47 7.85
N PHE A 26 -19.21 32.04 9.04
CA PHE A 26 -19.92 33.21 9.57
C PHE A 26 -18.95 34.19 10.25
N LYS A 27 -18.00 34.71 9.48
CA LYS A 27 -16.98 35.64 10.00
C LYS A 27 -17.50 37.03 10.30
N SER A 28 -18.57 37.39 9.62
CA SER A 28 -19.30 38.64 9.75
C SER A 28 -20.80 38.34 9.73
N GLY A 29 -21.63 39.35 10.03
CA GLY A 29 -23.07 39.24 9.89
C GLY A 29 -23.53 38.88 8.47
N MET A 30 -22.70 39.13 7.45
CA MET A 30 -22.98 38.77 6.06
C MET A 30 -21.70 38.51 5.26
N GLN A 31 -21.63 37.38 4.55
CA GLN A 31 -20.54 37.04 3.63
C GLN A 31 -21.03 36.33 2.36
N GLY A 32 -20.24 36.30 1.28
CA GLY A 32 -20.64 35.51 0.11
C GLY A 32 -19.62 35.29 -0.99
N LYS A 33 -19.95 34.35 -1.91
CA LYS A 33 -19.06 33.94 -3.01
C LYS A 33 -18.94 34.98 -4.10
N ASP A 34 -20.08 35.49 -4.55
CA ASP A 34 -20.16 36.29 -5.77
C ASP A 34 -20.50 37.74 -5.45
N LYS A 35 -21.60 37.97 -4.70
CA LYS A 35 -22.15 39.32 -4.54
C LYS A 35 -23.12 39.48 -3.37
N ILE A 36 -23.04 40.60 -2.67
CA ILE A 36 -24.08 41.08 -1.75
C ILE A 36 -24.76 42.31 -2.38
N THR A 37 -26.09 42.38 -2.33
CA THR A 37 -26.89 43.50 -2.82
C THR A 37 -27.83 44.03 -1.74
N PHE A 38 -27.70 45.31 -1.41
CA PHE A 38 -28.60 46.06 -0.54
C PHE A 38 -29.61 46.87 -1.38
N GLY A 39 -30.88 46.47 -1.29
CA GLY A 39 -32.02 47.15 -1.88
C GLY A 39 -32.40 48.43 -1.14
N TRP A 40 -33.62 48.92 -1.39
CA TRP A 40 -34.10 50.15 -0.75
C TRP A 40 -34.27 49.96 0.76
N ASN A 41 -33.61 50.80 1.57
CA ASN A 41 -33.75 50.82 3.02
C ASN A 41 -33.34 49.49 3.72
N SER A 42 -32.52 48.67 3.07
CA SER A 42 -31.95 47.47 3.67
C SER A 42 -30.62 47.76 4.35
N TYR A 43 -30.36 47.16 5.52
CA TYR A 43 -29.12 47.38 6.26
C TYR A 43 -28.74 46.19 7.15
N LEU A 44 -27.44 46.11 7.43
CA LEU A 44 -26.80 45.25 8.43
C LEU A 44 -26.44 46.12 9.65
N SER A 45 -26.66 45.60 10.86
CA SER A 45 -26.32 46.27 12.12
C SER A 45 -25.77 45.29 13.13
N GLY A 46 -25.05 45.80 14.13
CA GLY A 46 -24.32 44.99 15.12
C GLY A 46 -22.97 44.47 14.61
N GLU A 47 -22.52 44.94 13.45
CA GLU A 47 -21.24 44.58 12.85
C GLU A 47 -20.19 45.64 13.18
N SER A 48 -19.06 45.20 13.75
CA SER A 48 -18.01 46.11 14.21
C SER A 48 -17.07 46.58 13.10
N ASP A 49 -16.95 45.80 12.02
CA ASP A 49 -16.19 46.12 10.81
C ASP A 49 -17.15 46.35 9.64
N VAL A 50 -17.06 47.51 8.97
CA VAL A 50 -17.88 47.77 7.77
C VAL A 50 -17.44 46.96 6.56
N THR A 51 -16.38 46.16 6.67
CA THR A 51 -15.83 45.35 5.58
C THR A 51 -16.42 43.94 5.62
N LEU A 52 -17.04 43.51 4.51
CA LEU A 52 -17.64 42.18 4.37
C LEU A 52 -16.85 41.34 3.36
N GLU A 53 -16.70 40.05 3.67
CA GLU A 53 -16.00 39.09 2.83
C GLU A 53 -16.86 38.68 1.63
N VAL A 54 -16.69 39.42 0.54
CA VAL A 54 -17.37 39.20 -0.74
C VAL A 54 -16.60 39.93 -1.84
N PRO A 55 -16.65 39.47 -3.11
CA PRO A 55 -15.99 40.17 -4.21
C PRO A 55 -16.60 41.55 -4.49
N VAL A 56 -17.93 41.68 -4.42
CA VAL A 56 -18.66 42.88 -4.81
C VAL A 56 -19.85 43.13 -3.89
N ILE A 57 -20.03 44.40 -3.50
CA ILE A 57 -21.25 44.89 -2.85
C ILE A 57 -21.91 45.94 -3.74
N ASP A 58 -23.18 45.72 -4.05
CA ASP A 58 -24.05 46.73 -4.64
C ASP A 58 -25.03 47.28 -3.59
N TYR A 59 -25.32 48.58 -3.66
CA TYR A 59 -26.36 49.17 -2.83
C TYR A 59 -27.11 50.27 -3.57
N ASN A 60 -28.35 50.54 -3.14
CA ASN A 60 -29.13 51.64 -3.67
C ASN A 60 -28.56 53.00 -3.23
N GLN A 61 -28.09 53.82 -4.18
CA GLN A 61 -27.46 55.11 -3.89
C GLN A 61 -28.40 56.17 -3.26
N TRP A 62 -29.72 55.91 -3.22
CA TRP A 62 -30.73 56.83 -2.71
C TRP A 62 -31.33 56.41 -1.36
N GLN A 63 -30.71 55.48 -0.66
CA GLN A 63 -31.16 55.03 0.67
C GLN A 63 -30.99 56.09 1.76
N PHE A 64 -31.88 56.07 2.77
CA PHE A 64 -31.88 57.03 3.88
C PHE A 64 -30.90 56.70 5.01
N GLN A 65 -30.38 55.48 5.02
CA GLN A 65 -29.45 54.96 6.02
C GLN A 65 -28.30 54.23 5.33
N SER A 66 -27.14 54.22 5.95
CA SER A 66 -26.01 53.42 5.48
C SER A 66 -26.31 51.93 5.54
N THR A 67 -25.68 51.14 4.68
CA THR A 67 -25.89 49.67 4.68
C THR A 67 -25.27 48.97 5.87
N CYS A 68 -24.32 49.59 6.59
CA CYS A 68 -23.75 49.18 7.87
C CYS A 68 -23.88 50.31 8.91
N ASP A 69 -23.65 50.02 10.20
CA ASP A 69 -23.93 50.95 11.32
C ASP A 69 -23.28 52.33 11.22
N THR A 70 -22.02 52.40 10.77
CA THR A 70 -21.25 53.65 10.73
C THR A 70 -20.99 54.18 9.33
N ALA A 71 -21.15 53.36 8.29
CA ALA A 71 -20.92 53.71 6.88
C ALA A 71 -21.55 52.65 5.96
N ASN A 72 -21.53 52.87 4.64
CA ASN A 72 -21.88 51.78 3.71
C ASN A 72 -20.84 50.66 3.83
N CYS A 73 -21.31 49.42 3.85
CA CYS A 73 -20.44 48.25 3.87
C CYS A 73 -19.54 48.20 2.62
N ILE A 74 -18.33 47.69 2.78
CA ILE A 74 -17.28 47.63 1.77
C ILE A 74 -16.94 46.16 1.49
N ALA A 75 -16.74 45.81 0.23
CA ALA A 75 -16.31 44.47 -0.17
C ALA A 75 -14.80 44.30 0.06
N THR A 76 -14.35 43.16 0.59
CA THR A 76 -12.91 42.83 0.62
C THR A 76 -12.34 42.56 -0.77
N GLY A 77 -13.18 42.17 -1.73
CA GLY A 77 -12.74 41.66 -3.04
C GLY A 77 -12.44 40.16 -3.05
N SER A 78 -12.51 39.50 -1.89
CA SER A 78 -12.27 38.07 -1.75
C SER A 78 -13.57 37.27 -1.89
N SER A 79 -13.49 36.11 -2.56
CA SER A 79 -14.61 35.16 -2.62
C SER A 79 -14.54 34.21 -1.43
N ARG A 80 -15.65 34.05 -0.71
CA ARG A 80 -15.76 33.11 0.42
C ARG A 80 -17.13 32.46 0.45
N ILE A 81 -17.11 31.13 0.45
CA ILE A 81 -18.13 30.28 1.05
C ILE A 81 -17.36 29.11 1.62
N ALA A 82 -17.04 29.16 2.90
CA ALA A 82 -16.67 27.95 3.62
C ALA A 82 -17.99 27.35 4.11
N SER A 83 -18.30 26.13 3.69
CA SER A 83 -18.98 25.15 4.55
C SER A 83 -18.58 23.78 4.02
N ASN A 84 -18.49 22.80 4.90
CA ASN A 84 -18.24 21.43 4.47
C ASN A 84 -19.36 20.94 3.54
N ALA A 85 -19.03 20.02 2.63
CA ALA A 85 -20.02 19.39 1.78
C ALA A 85 -20.94 18.53 2.64
N ILE A 86 -22.18 18.98 2.86
CA ILE A 86 -23.15 18.19 3.62
C ILE A 86 -23.55 16.97 2.79
N THR A 87 -23.20 15.78 3.27
CA THR A 87 -23.67 14.52 2.71
C THR A 87 -25.13 14.30 3.08
N PHE A 88 -26.01 14.42 2.10
CA PHE A 88 -27.44 14.19 2.32
C PHE A 88 -27.76 12.69 2.32
N PRO A 89 -28.51 12.18 3.32
CA PRO A 89 -28.87 10.78 3.40
C PRO A 89 -29.87 10.38 2.30
N ASN A 90 -30.04 9.08 2.10
CA ASN A 90 -31.06 8.55 1.19
C ASN A 90 -32.47 8.79 1.77
N PHE A 91 -33.30 9.52 1.01
CA PHE A 91 -34.69 9.82 1.41
C PHE A 91 -35.68 8.70 1.03
N GLY A 92 -35.23 7.61 0.40
CA GLY A 92 -36.04 6.45 0.07
C GLY A 92 -36.72 5.84 1.29
N GLY A 93 -38.04 5.58 1.21
CA GLY A 93 -38.81 4.98 2.29
C GLY A 93 -39.17 5.91 3.46
N THR A 94 -38.75 7.18 3.44
CA THR A 94 -39.04 8.16 4.50
C THR A 94 -40.39 8.87 4.29
N SER A 95 -40.97 9.40 5.39
CA SER A 95 -42.33 9.96 5.41
C SER A 95 -42.38 11.45 5.05
N ASN A 96 -43.53 11.89 4.52
CA ASN A 96 -43.88 13.30 4.40
C ASN A 96 -44.55 13.77 5.70
N VAL A 97 -44.31 15.03 6.09
CA VAL A 97 -44.92 15.70 7.23
C VAL A 97 -45.68 16.90 6.71
N ASP A 98 -47.00 16.93 6.90
CA ASP A 98 -47.86 18.04 6.51
C ASP A 98 -48.55 18.64 7.74
N ILE A 99 -48.29 19.91 8.02
CA ILE A 99 -48.84 20.67 9.15
C ILE A 99 -49.84 21.68 8.61
N GLY A 100 -51.12 21.48 8.90
CA GLY A 100 -52.19 22.41 8.53
C GLY A 100 -52.23 23.68 9.38
N TRP A 101 -53.08 24.62 8.98
CA TRP A 101 -53.27 25.91 9.67
C TRP A 101 -53.66 25.72 11.15
N GLY A 102 -52.93 26.39 12.05
CA GLY A 102 -53.11 26.25 13.50
C GLY A 102 -52.71 24.89 14.09
N GLY A 103 -52.29 23.93 13.26
CA GLY A 103 -51.74 22.66 13.68
C GLY A 103 -50.35 22.81 14.27
N SER A 104 -49.93 21.85 15.10
CA SER A 104 -48.60 21.82 15.68
C SER A 104 -48.05 20.40 15.67
N VAL A 105 -46.82 20.23 15.19
CA VAL A 105 -46.10 18.95 15.15
C VAL A 105 -44.73 19.15 15.77
N THR A 106 -44.28 18.17 16.56
CA THR A 106 -42.90 18.12 17.06
C THR A 106 -42.18 17.02 16.29
N LEU A 107 -41.06 17.36 15.67
CA LEU A 107 -40.18 16.37 15.06
C LEU A 107 -39.04 16.02 16.01
N VAL A 108 -38.58 14.78 15.90
CA VAL A 108 -37.30 14.35 16.48
C VAL A 108 -36.20 14.47 15.43
N PRO A 109 -34.93 14.62 15.83
CA PRO A 109 -33.80 14.59 14.89
C PRO A 109 -33.87 13.36 13.97
N GLY A 110 -33.57 13.54 12.69
CA GLY A 110 -33.65 12.47 11.68
C GLY A 110 -33.96 12.94 10.27
N ILE A 111 -34.37 11.96 9.43
CA ILE A 111 -34.48 12.11 7.98
C ILE A 111 -35.95 12.15 7.55
N TYR A 112 -36.34 13.19 6.82
CA TYR A 112 -37.69 13.38 6.34
C TYR A 112 -37.70 13.74 4.86
N LYS A 113 -38.63 13.15 4.11
CA LYS A 113 -38.72 13.40 2.68
C LYS A 113 -39.17 14.83 2.42
N LYS A 114 -40.39 15.16 2.81
CA LYS A 114 -40.96 16.49 2.61
C LYS A 114 -41.59 16.99 3.90
N VAL A 115 -41.26 18.22 4.29
CA VAL A 115 -41.93 18.92 5.38
C VAL A 115 -42.67 20.12 4.82
N THR A 116 -44.00 20.09 4.89
CA THR A 116 -44.88 21.20 4.51
C THR A 116 -45.54 21.78 5.76
N TYR A 117 -45.45 23.08 6.00
CA TYR A 117 -46.20 23.72 7.09
C TYR A 117 -46.96 24.96 6.61
N SER A 118 -48.28 24.86 6.64
CA SER A 118 -49.19 25.82 6.02
C SER A 118 -49.90 26.68 7.07
N GLY A 119 -49.19 27.64 7.68
CA GLY A 119 -49.69 28.41 8.83
C GLY A 119 -49.76 27.61 10.15
N GLY A 120 -49.09 26.47 10.19
CA GLY A 120 -48.91 25.62 11.37
C GLY A 120 -47.56 25.86 12.07
N THR A 121 -47.33 25.17 13.18
CA THR A 121 -46.11 25.26 14.00
C THR A 121 -45.32 23.95 13.99
N LEU A 122 -44.09 24.00 13.49
CA LEU A 122 -43.09 22.95 13.58
C LEU A 122 -42.21 23.18 14.81
N ASN A 123 -42.24 22.27 15.79
CA ASN A 123 -41.37 22.33 16.96
C ASN A 123 -40.20 21.35 16.79
N LEU A 124 -39.01 21.81 17.14
CA LEU A 124 -37.76 21.05 17.07
C LEU A 124 -37.06 21.10 18.44
N SER A 125 -36.45 20.00 18.84
CA SER A 125 -35.43 19.98 19.90
C SER A 125 -34.04 20.12 19.28
N ASP A 126 -33.01 20.05 20.12
CA ASP A 126 -31.62 19.94 19.70
C ASP A 126 -31.38 18.74 18.77
N GLY A 127 -30.47 18.91 17.81
CA GLY A 127 -30.02 17.86 16.88
C GLY A 127 -30.26 18.14 15.39
N ASP A 128 -29.98 17.13 14.57
CA ASP A 128 -29.95 17.20 13.10
C ASP A 128 -31.27 16.81 12.43
N TYR A 129 -31.69 17.62 11.47
CA TYR A 129 -32.91 17.40 10.69
C TYR A 129 -32.58 17.49 9.20
N PHE A 130 -32.64 16.35 8.51
CA PHE A 130 -32.40 16.27 7.07
C PHE A 130 -33.72 16.25 6.30
N PHE A 131 -33.94 17.24 5.45
CA PHE A 131 -35.13 17.37 4.61
C PHE A 131 -34.77 17.29 3.12
N GLU A 132 -35.47 16.46 2.33
CA GLU A 132 -35.33 16.54 0.87
C GLU A 132 -35.90 17.87 0.37
N LYS A 133 -37.03 18.28 0.96
CA LYS A 133 -37.73 19.52 0.66
C LYS A 133 -38.44 20.11 1.89
N LEU A 134 -38.23 21.40 2.11
CA LEU A 134 -38.94 22.21 3.11
C LEU A 134 -39.81 23.26 2.40
N THR A 135 -41.10 23.32 2.69
CA THR A 135 -42.00 24.30 2.10
C THR A 135 -42.97 24.86 3.13
N ALA A 136 -43.22 26.16 3.09
CA ALA A 136 -44.20 26.79 3.98
C ALA A 136 -45.16 27.69 3.21
N THR A 137 -46.38 27.86 3.72
CA THR A 137 -47.27 28.95 3.29
C THR A 137 -47.16 30.12 4.26
N ASP A 138 -47.94 31.17 4.01
CA ASP A 138 -47.97 32.36 4.86
C ASP A 138 -48.21 32.01 6.34
N SER A 139 -47.57 32.76 7.23
CA SER A 139 -47.70 32.66 8.70
C SER A 139 -47.23 31.33 9.33
N GLY A 140 -46.42 30.55 8.63
CA GLY A 140 -45.80 29.34 9.18
C GLY A 140 -44.80 29.63 10.31
N LYS A 141 -44.68 28.71 11.28
CA LYS A 141 -43.76 28.86 12.43
C LYS A 141 -42.83 27.67 12.59
N ILE A 142 -41.55 27.95 12.84
CA ILE A 142 -40.57 26.98 13.36
C ILE A 142 -40.16 27.43 14.76
N VAL A 143 -40.23 26.55 15.75
CA VAL A 143 -39.88 26.84 17.15
C VAL A 143 -38.83 25.84 17.63
N VAL A 144 -37.68 26.35 18.08
CA VAL A 144 -36.65 25.51 18.72
C VAL A 144 -36.84 25.53 20.22
N THR A 145 -37.07 24.35 20.80
CA THR A 145 -37.52 24.18 22.19
C THR A 145 -36.37 24.01 23.18
N SER A 146 -35.23 23.47 22.75
CA SER A 146 -34.00 23.27 23.53
C SER A 146 -32.79 23.20 22.61
N GLY A 147 -31.61 23.57 23.14
CA GLY A 147 -30.31 23.53 22.44
C GLY A 147 -30.31 24.13 21.04
N THR A 148 -29.45 23.62 20.17
CA THR A 148 -29.32 24.05 18.77
C THR A 148 -29.96 23.00 17.85
N ALA A 149 -30.94 23.43 17.06
CA ALA A 149 -31.52 22.64 15.98
C ALA A 149 -30.80 22.96 14.65
N ARG A 150 -30.37 21.92 13.95
CA ARG A 150 -29.61 22.03 12.69
C ARG A 150 -30.47 21.47 11.56
N ILE A 151 -30.93 22.34 10.66
CA ILE A 151 -31.83 21.97 9.57
C ILE A 151 -31.06 21.97 8.26
N PHE A 152 -30.94 20.80 7.63
CA PHE A 152 -30.29 20.60 6.33
C PHE A 152 -31.34 20.30 5.26
N VAL A 153 -31.44 21.14 4.23
CA VAL A 153 -32.39 20.97 3.13
C VAL A 153 -31.67 20.72 1.82
N LYS A 154 -31.92 19.57 1.18
CA LYS A 154 -31.28 19.17 -0.08
C LYS A 154 -31.74 20.01 -1.29
N GLY A 155 -33.02 20.36 -1.31
CA GLY A 155 -33.65 21.19 -2.34
C GLY A 155 -33.76 22.66 -1.96
N ASP A 156 -34.55 23.41 -2.74
CA ASP A 156 -34.83 24.82 -2.45
C ASP A 156 -35.64 24.95 -1.15
N ILE A 157 -35.34 25.99 -0.36
CA ILE A 157 -36.18 26.42 0.76
C ILE A 157 -37.05 27.56 0.26
N GLU A 158 -38.35 27.31 0.14
CA GLU A 158 -39.33 28.31 -0.27
C GLU A 158 -40.45 28.42 0.77
N THR A 159 -40.54 29.58 1.42
CA THR A 159 -41.57 29.86 2.43
C THR A 159 -42.49 31.01 2.02
N GLY A 160 -43.72 31.02 2.52
CA GLY A 160 -44.67 32.11 2.35
C GLY A 160 -44.36 33.33 3.21
N SER A 161 -45.21 34.35 3.15
CA SER A 161 -45.04 35.63 3.83
C SER A 161 -45.32 35.54 5.33
N ALA A 162 -44.76 36.45 6.12
CA ALA A 162 -44.97 36.57 7.56
C ALA A 162 -44.61 35.30 8.36
N GLY A 163 -43.59 34.55 7.91
CA GLY A 163 -43.07 33.40 8.65
C GLY A 163 -42.36 33.81 9.94
N LEU A 164 -42.43 32.97 10.97
CA LEU A 164 -41.66 33.13 12.21
C LEU A 164 -40.76 31.92 12.42
N ILE A 165 -39.47 32.07 12.18
CA ILE A 165 -38.49 30.99 12.28
C ILE A 165 -37.62 31.28 13.51
N ASN A 166 -37.75 30.45 14.54
CA ASN A 166 -37.10 30.62 15.84
C ASN A 166 -37.27 32.05 16.41
N SER A 167 -38.43 32.66 16.20
CA SER A 167 -38.70 34.07 16.53
C SER A 167 -40.07 34.21 17.20
N VAL A 168 -40.22 35.22 18.07
CA VAL A 168 -41.41 35.39 18.92
C VAL A 168 -42.55 36.06 18.15
N SER A 169 -42.25 37.14 17.44
CA SER A 169 -43.17 37.85 16.55
C SER A 169 -42.36 38.60 15.49
N GLN A 170 -43.04 39.27 14.56
CA GLN A 170 -42.36 40.09 13.56
C GLN A 170 -41.44 41.13 14.22
N GLU A 171 -40.18 41.23 13.75
CA GLU A 171 -39.14 42.11 14.31
C GLU A 171 -38.85 41.91 15.81
N ASN A 172 -39.32 40.80 16.40
CA ASN A 172 -39.05 40.41 17.78
C ASN A 172 -38.37 39.04 17.79
N TYR A 173 -37.05 39.11 17.83
CA TYR A 173 -36.15 37.98 17.66
C TYR A 173 -36.16 37.03 18.86
N GLY A 174 -35.90 35.75 18.59
CA GLY A 174 -35.55 34.75 19.58
C GLY A 174 -34.04 34.69 19.83
N ASP A 175 -33.59 33.54 20.32
CA ASP A 175 -32.18 33.24 20.58
C ASP A 175 -31.54 32.66 19.30
N PRO A 176 -30.65 33.40 18.61
CA PRO A 176 -30.08 32.96 17.34
C PRO A 176 -29.15 31.76 17.49
N SER A 177 -28.59 31.50 18.68
CA SER A 177 -27.72 30.33 18.91
C SER A 177 -28.46 28.99 18.80
N LYS A 178 -29.79 29.01 18.80
CA LYS A 178 -30.64 27.81 18.76
C LYS A 178 -30.93 27.28 17.36
N LEU A 179 -30.58 28.01 16.31
CA LEU A 179 -30.96 27.59 14.95
C LEU A 179 -29.83 27.77 13.95
N ILE A 180 -29.56 26.68 13.25
CA ILE A 180 -28.80 26.64 12.00
C ILE A 180 -29.74 26.23 10.88
N LEU A 181 -29.78 27.01 9.80
CA LEU A 181 -30.55 26.70 8.59
C LEU A 181 -29.63 26.60 7.39
N TYR A 182 -29.44 25.38 6.90
CA TYR A 182 -28.62 25.05 5.74
C TYR A 182 -29.48 24.69 4.53
N GLY A 183 -29.33 25.47 3.45
CA GLY A 183 -29.88 25.17 2.13
C GLY A 183 -28.78 24.75 1.16
N ASN A 184 -28.89 23.54 0.61
CA ASN A 184 -27.99 23.07 -0.46
C ASN A 184 -28.28 23.74 -1.82
N LYS A 185 -29.38 24.51 -1.91
CA LYS A 185 -29.75 25.36 -3.04
C LYS A 185 -30.15 26.74 -2.53
N LYS A 186 -30.97 27.47 -3.29
CA LYS A 186 -31.44 28.80 -2.91
C LYS A 186 -32.36 28.77 -1.69
N ILE A 187 -32.29 29.83 -0.90
CA ILE A 187 -33.23 30.13 0.19
C ILE A 187 -34.03 31.36 -0.20
N LYS A 188 -35.35 31.21 -0.21
CA LYS A 188 -36.30 32.29 -0.44
C LYS A 188 -37.42 32.22 0.58
N THR A 189 -37.56 33.29 1.33
CA THR A 189 -38.68 33.52 2.23
C THR A 189 -39.72 34.46 1.63
N GLY A 190 -40.94 34.44 2.15
CA GLY A 190 -41.93 35.44 1.77
C GLY A 190 -41.70 36.74 2.54
N ASP A 191 -42.33 37.82 2.07
CA ASP A 191 -42.24 39.15 2.69
C ASP A 191 -42.58 39.10 4.19
N SER A 192 -41.90 39.92 4.99
CA SER A 192 -42.15 40.08 6.43
C SER A 192 -41.79 38.86 7.28
N THR A 193 -40.90 37.99 6.81
CA THR A 193 -40.40 36.83 7.57
C THR A 193 -39.36 37.26 8.60
N THR A 194 -39.49 36.76 9.84
CA THR A 194 -38.51 37.01 10.92
C THR A 194 -37.80 35.70 11.29
N ILE A 195 -36.47 35.74 11.28
CA ILE A 195 -35.60 34.60 11.55
C ILE A 195 -34.63 34.97 12.66
N SER A 196 -34.43 34.07 13.63
CA SER A 196 -33.32 34.16 14.57
C SER A 196 -32.48 32.91 14.42
N GLY A 197 -31.27 33.05 13.87
CA GLY A 197 -30.42 31.91 13.53
C GLY A 197 -29.36 32.27 12.50
N PHE A 198 -28.48 31.31 12.25
CA PHE A 198 -27.42 31.40 11.27
C PHE A 198 -27.82 30.65 10.02
N ILE A 199 -27.79 31.35 8.88
CA ILE A 199 -28.41 30.89 7.64
C ILE A 199 -27.34 30.76 6.57
N TYR A 200 -27.22 29.57 6.03
CA TYR A 200 -26.31 29.25 4.94
C TYR A 200 -27.11 28.80 3.71
N ALA A 201 -26.76 29.34 2.53
CA ALA A 201 -27.26 28.85 1.24
C ALA A 201 -26.10 28.62 0.27
N LYS A 202 -25.99 27.41 -0.31
CA LYS A 202 -24.97 27.11 -1.34
C LYS A 202 -25.17 27.95 -2.61
N ASP A 203 -26.41 28.32 -2.91
CA ASP A 203 -26.79 29.25 -3.98
C ASP A 203 -27.23 30.62 -3.42
N ASP A 204 -28.36 31.16 -3.90
CA ASP A 204 -28.80 32.53 -3.64
C ASP A 204 -29.72 32.61 -2.41
N ILE A 205 -29.54 33.67 -1.61
CA ILE A 205 -30.50 34.16 -0.62
C ILE A 205 -31.13 35.42 -1.19
N LYS A 206 -32.44 35.44 -1.44
CA LYS A 206 -33.10 36.59 -2.10
C LYS A 206 -34.49 36.87 -1.55
N ASP A 207 -34.61 37.93 -0.75
CA ASP A 207 -35.86 38.25 -0.04
C ASP A 207 -36.10 39.74 0.15
N SER A 208 -37.37 40.13 0.32
CA SER A 208 -37.81 41.49 0.69
C SER A 208 -38.41 41.46 2.09
N LYS A 209 -38.21 42.52 2.89
CA LYS A 209 -38.73 42.60 4.27
C LYS A 209 -38.38 41.37 5.11
N ILE A 210 -37.18 40.83 4.93
CA ILE A 210 -36.67 39.76 5.79
C ILE A 210 -35.98 40.41 6.99
N TYR A 211 -36.26 39.91 8.19
CA TYR A 211 -35.67 40.38 9.44
C TYR A 211 -34.89 39.25 10.08
N VAL A 212 -33.56 39.31 10.05
CA VAL A 212 -32.67 38.27 10.56
C VAL A 212 -31.95 38.79 11.80
N LYS A 213 -31.96 38.01 12.89
CA LYS A 213 -30.96 38.13 13.96
C LYS A 213 -30.03 36.92 13.90
N GLY A 214 -28.73 37.16 13.77
CA GLY A 214 -27.72 36.15 13.44
C GLY A 214 -26.92 36.59 12.22
N ALA A 215 -26.48 35.64 11.39
CA ALA A 215 -25.67 35.91 10.21
C ALA A 215 -26.16 35.19 8.95
N LEU A 216 -25.77 35.71 7.79
CA LEU A 216 -26.09 35.17 6.46
C LEU A 216 -24.81 34.81 5.69
N SER A 217 -24.79 33.63 5.09
CA SER A 217 -23.70 33.16 4.22
C SER A 217 -24.29 32.55 2.95
N GLY A 218 -23.81 32.95 1.77
CA GLY A 218 -24.24 32.30 0.54
C GLY A 218 -23.61 32.84 -0.75
N LYS A 219 -23.98 32.26 -1.91
CA LYS A 219 -23.38 32.64 -3.20
C LYS A 219 -23.71 34.06 -3.59
N LYS A 220 -25.00 34.39 -3.56
CA LYS A 220 -25.48 35.76 -3.72
C LYS A 220 -26.48 36.06 -2.62
N ILE A 221 -26.30 37.18 -1.95
CA ILE A 221 -27.27 37.66 -0.95
C ILE A 221 -27.90 38.94 -1.48
N GLU A 222 -29.19 38.89 -1.77
CA GLU A 222 -29.98 40.01 -2.26
C GLU A 222 -31.04 40.39 -1.22
N LEU A 223 -30.68 41.35 -0.37
CA LEU A 223 -31.58 41.97 0.59
C LEU A 223 -32.38 43.06 -0.12
N ASN A 224 -33.59 42.74 -0.56
CA ASN A 224 -34.48 43.71 -1.21
C ASN A 224 -35.12 44.67 -0.17
N THR A 225 -36.15 45.40 -0.57
CA THR A 225 -36.73 46.52 0.19
C THR A 225 -37.01 46.20 1.66
N ASP A 226 -36.59 47.11 2.55
CA ASP A 226 -36.86 47.09 4.00
C ASP A 226 -36.33 45.84 4.75
N SER A 227 -35.35 45.15 4.19
CA SER A 227 -34.73 43.97 4.83
C SER A 227 -33.68 44.37 5.88
N ARG A 228 -33.58 43.62 6.99
CA ARG A 228 -32.68 43.95 8.10
C ARG A 228 -31.95 42.72 8.59
N VAL A 229 -30.64 42.84 8.76
CA VAL A 229 -29.80 41.84 9.44
C VAL A 229 -29.22 42.49 10.69
N VAL A 230 -29.38 41.82 11.83
CA VAL A 230 -28.83 42.23 13.13
C VAL A 230 -27.89 41.12 13.57
N THR A 231 -26.59 41.38 13.60
CA THR A 231 -25.59 40.40 14.01
C THR A 231 -25.08 40.70 15.42
N ASP A 232 -24.74 39.64 16.14
CA ASP A 232 -23.89 39.67 17.34
C ASP A 232 -23.06 38.40 17.28
N LEU A 233 -21.83 38.51 16.75
CA LEU A 233 -20.98 37.34 16.51
C LEU A 233 -20.57 36.62 17.81
N SER A 234 -20.80 37.22 18.99
CA SER A 234 -20.60 36.50 20.25
C SER A 234 -21.58 35.34 20.42
N ASP A 235 -22.73 35.38 19.73
CA ASP A 235 -23.72 34.30 19.71
C ASP A 235 -23.17 33.00 19.06
N LEU A 236 -22.14 33.08 18.21
CA LEU A 236 -21.46 31.91 17.61
C LEU A 236 -20.85 31.01 18.68
N SER A 237 -20.34 31.58 19.78
CA SER A 237 -19.68 30.82 20.85
C SER A 237 -20.63 29.92 21.65
N ALA A 238 -21.94 30.16 21.54
CA ALA A 238 -22.98 29.41 22.23
C ALA A 238 -23.66 28.34 21.35
N MET A 239 -23.25 28.21 20.09
CA MET A 239 -23.86 27.30 19.12
C MET A 239 -23.19 25.93 19.08
N ASP A 240 -24.00 24.89 18.89
CA ASP A 240 -23.52 23.57 18.45
C ASP A 240 -23.69 23.46 16.94
N PHE A 241 -22.58 23.40 16.21
CA PHE A 241 -22.57 23.38 14.76
C PHE A 241 -22.76 21.99 14.16
N GLY A 242 -22.48 20.91 14.90
CA GLY A 242 -22.41 19.55 14.35
C GLY A 242 -21.68 19.50 13.01
N ASP A 243 -22.09 18.58 12.14
CA ASP A 243 -21.53 18.36 10.79
C ASP A 243 -21.52 19.59 9.85
N LEU A 244 -22.16 20.73 10.23
CA LEU A 244 -22.10 21.95 9.40
C LEU A 244 -20.72 22.61 9.39
N CYS A 245 -20.01 22.54 10.53
CA CYS A 245 -18.62 22.98 10.64
C CYS A 245 -17.73 21.95 11.33
N ASP A 246 -18.27 20.81 11.77
CA ASP A 246 -17.43 19.67 12.05
C ASP A 246 -16.82 19.30 10.71
N SER A 247 -15.50 19.31 10.63
CA SER A 247 -14.83 18.55 9.59
C SER A 247 -15.18 17.07 9.85
N THR A 248 -16.31 16.63 9.30
CA THR A 248 -16.08 15.59 8.31
C THR A 248 -15.44 16.34 7.15
N THR A 249 -14.12 16.55 7.26
CA THR A 249 -13.26 16.17 6.14
C THR A 249 -13.93 14.92 5.59
N SER A 250 -14.20 14.87 4.29
CA SER A 250 -14.15 13.56 3.68
C SER A 250 -12.71 13.12 3.95
N THR A 251 -12.44 12.59 5.15
CA THR A 251 -11.13 12.15 5.57
C THR A 251 -10.79 11.18 4.49
N ALA A 252 -9.74 11.49 3.74
CA ALA A 252 -9.43 10.71 2.57
C ALA A 252 -9.40 9.24 3.04
N SER A 253 -10.23 8.39 2.43
CA SER A 253 -10.38 7.02 2.90
C SER A 253 -9.23 6.22 2.34
N VAL A 254 -8.50 5.50 3.17
CA VAL A 254 -7.47 4.59 2.64
C VAL A 254 -8.15 3.52 1.80
N ILE A 255 -7.69 3.37 0.56
CA ILE A 255 -8.16 2.38 -0.41
C ILE A 255 -7.15 1.25 -0.54
N ALA A 256 -5.86 1.55 -0.43
CA ALA A 256 -4.78 0.56 -0.38
C ALA A 256 -3.67 1.01 0.57
N ASP A 257 -3.07 0.05 1.27
CA ASP A 257 -1.97 0.19 2.24
C ASP A 257 -0.88 -0.85 1.92
N TYR A 258 0.00 -0.52 0.98
CA TYR A 258 1.16 -1.33 0.61
C TYR A 258 2.34 -0.98 1.48
N ARG A 259 2.49 -1.78 2.53
CA ARG A 259 3.56 -1.66 3.51
C ARG A 259 4.91 -2.13 2.99
N MET A 260 4.90 -3.04 2.01
CA MET A 260 6.11 -3.68 1.45
C MET A 260 6.93 -4.43 2.52
N ASP A 261 6.24 -4.91 3.56
CA ASP A 261 6.79 -5.59 4.74
C ASP A 261 7.14 -7.06 4.47
N GLU A 262 6.78 -7.58 3.30
CA GLU A 262 6.98 -8.99 2.99
C GLU A 262 8.47 -9.28 2.83
N CYS A 263 8.88 -10.45 3.33
CA CYS A 263 10.30 -10.77 3.45
C CYS A 263 10.98 -11.10 2.11
N SER A 264 10.19 -11.38 1.08
CA SER A 264 10.64 -11.52 -0.29
C SER A 264 9.46 -11.40 -1.24
N TRP A 265 9.69 -10.76 -2.38
CA TRP A 265 8.87 -10.94 -3.58
C TRP A 265 9.61 -11.83 -4.57
N ASP A 266 8.92 -12.80 -5.16
CA ASP A 266 9.45 -13.78 -6.11
C ASP A 266 8.67 -13.85 -7.43
N GLY A 267 7.72 -12.93 -7.63
CA GLY A 267 6.85 -12.85 -8.80
C GLY A 267 5.58 -13.70 -8.67
N THR A 268 5.27 -14.19 -7.47
CA THR A 268 4.01 -14.92 -7.24
C THR A 268 2.83 -13.96 -7.17
N SER A 269 1.69 -14.41 -7.70
CA SER A 269 0.46 -13.59 -7.70
C SER A 269 0.08 -13.20 -6.28
N ASP A 270 -0.28 -11.94 -6.10
CA ASP A 270 -0.82 -11.35 -4.86
C ASP A 270 0.17 -11.30 -3.69
N GLU A 271 1.48 -11.41 -3.95
CA GLU A 271 2.55 -11.42 -2.94
C GLU A 271 2.86 -10.04 -2.32
N VAL A 272 2.48 -8.95 -2.99
CA VAL A 272 2.62 -7.59 -2.44
C VAL A 272 1.33 -7.27 -1.70
N GLU A 273 1.32 -7.35 -0.37
CA GLU A 273 0.07 -7.35 0.40
C GLU A 273 -0.49 -5.93 0.57
N ASP A 274 -1.77 -5.76 0.21
CA ASP A 274 -2.56 -4.62 0.62
C ASP A 274 -3.16 -4.87 2.02
N ASN A 275 -2.71 -4.08 2.99
CA ASN A 275 -3.13 -4.17 4.39
C ASN A 275 -4.42 -3.39 4.69
N SER A 276 -5.06 -2.82 3.67
CA SER A 276 -6.37 -2.20 3.78
C SER A 276 -7.51 -3.22 3.88
N ILE A 277 -8.75 -2.73 4.03
CA ILE A 277 -9.94 -3.58 4.03
C ILE A 277 -10.28 -4.16 2.65
N ASN A 278 -9.69 -3.62 1.58
CA ASN A 278 -10.03 -3.96 0.20
C ASN A 278 -9.18 -5.11 -0.35
N SER A 279 -8.01 -5.37 0.23
CA SER A 279 -7.10 -6.46 -0.12
C SER A 279 -6.74 -6.48 -1.61
N TYR A 280 -6.46 -5.30 -2.14
CA TYR A 280 -5.94 -5.11 -3.49
C TYR A 280 -4.47 -5.49 -3.56
N ASN A 281 -4.15 -6.77 -3.34
CA ASN A 281 -2.77 -7.24 -3.38
C ASN A 281 -2.18 -7.07 -4.80
N GLY A 282 -0.90 -6.73 -4.86
CA GLY A 282 -0.12 -6.61 -6.09
C GLY A 282 0.79 -7.81 -6.33
N THR A 283 1.45 -7.82 -7.48
CA THR A 283 2.46 -8.82 -7.87
C THR A 283 3.73 -8.11 -8.32
N ALA A 284 4.90 -8.48 -7.79
CA ALA A 284 6.15 -7.92 -8.28
C ALA A 284 6.50 -8.51 -9.64
N ILE A 285 6.96 -7.69 -10.58
CA ILE A 285 7.25 -8.09 -11.96
C ILE A 285 8.70 -7.74 -12.30
N ASN A 286 9.30 -8.59 -13.15
CA ASN A 286 10.64 -8.45 -13.75
C ASN A 286 11.84 -8.45 -12.80
N GLY A 287 11.63 -8.68 -11.50
CA GLY A 287 12.72 -8.85 -10.55
C GLY A 287 12.73 -7.82 -9.43
N SER A 288 11.71 -6.96 -9.31
CA SER A 288 11.50 -6.14 -8.11
C SER A 288 11.47 -7.02 -6.85
N GLN A 289 12.14 -6.57 -5.79
CA GLN A 289 12.34 -7.34 -4.55
C GLN A 289 12.08 -6.46 -3.32
N THR A 290 11.99 -7.09 -2.15
CA THR A 290 12.04 -6.37 -0.87
C THR A 290 13.44 -6.31 -0.27
N THR A 291 13.69 -5.30 0.57
CA THR A 291 14.97 -5.04 1.24
C THR A 291 14.75 -4.52 2.67
N ASP A 292 15.77 -4.63 3.52
CA ASP A 292 15.81 -4.08 4.88
C ASP A 292 16.28 -2.60 4.92
N GLU A 293 16.68 -2.03 3.77
CA GLU A 293 16.82 -0.58 3.62
C GLU A 293 15.42 0.04 3.53
N SER A 294 14.84 0.41 4.68
CA SER A 294 13.45 0.84 4.81
C SER A 294 13.27 2.02 5.78
N THR A 295 12.09 2.63 5.77
CA THR A 295 11.66 3.56 6.82
C THR A 295 11.02 2.78 7.97
N ILE A 296 10.11 1.86 7.65
CA ILE A 296 9.43 1.01 8.61
C ILE A 296 9.48 -0.41 8.08
N GLY A 297 10.26 -1.27 8.71
CA GLY A 297 10.19 -2.69 8.41
C GLY A 297 11.00 -3.09 7.19
N MET A 298 10.33 -3.37 6.08
CA MET A 298 10.96 -3.69 4.79
C MET A 298 10.49 -2.66 3.74
N ALA A 299 11.18 -2.56 2.61
CA ALA A 299 10.82 -1.66 1.51
C ALA A 299 10.93 -2.38 0.17
N GLY A 300 10.19 -1.91 -0.83
CA GLY A 300 10.31 -2.37 -2.22
C GLY A 300 11.48 -1.69 -2.94
N TYR A 301 12.29 -2.48 -3.64
CA TYR A 301 13.40 -2.04 -4.48
C TYR A 301 13.05 -2.17 -5.97
N PHE A 302 13.39 -1.14 -6.73
CA PHE A 302 13.16 -1.03 -8.17
C PHE A 302 14.46 -0.60 -8.86
N ASP A 303 14.88 -1.35 -9.88
CA ASP A 303 16.18 -1.15 -10.52
C ASP A 303 16.23 0.02 -11.55
N GLY A 304 15.07 0.51 -12.00
CA GLY A 304 14.95 1.57 -13.01
C GLY A 304 15.08 1.11 -14.45
N VAL A 305 15.03 -0.21 -14.71
CA VAL A 305 15.13 -0.81 -16.04
C VAL A 305 13.77 -1.30 -16.51
N ASP A 306 13.15 -2.22 -15.78
CA ASP A 306 11.85 -2.80 -16.12
C ASP A 306 11.03 -3.33 -14.92
N ASP A 307 11.48 -3.05 -13.69
CA ASP A 307 10.82 -3.44 -12.44
C ASP A 307 9.55 -2.64 -12.14
N TYR A 308 8.50 -3.33 -11.69
CA TYR A 308 7.27 -2.71 -11.17
C TYR A 308 6.46 -3.69 -10.32
N VAL A 309 5.53 -3.16 -9.53
CA VAL A 309 4.44 -3.92 -8.93
C VAL A 309 3.19 -3.71 -9.77
N GLN A 310 2.58 -4.82 -10.22
CA GLN A 310 1.33 -4.80 -10.98
C GLN A 310 0.13 -4.96 -10.05
N GLN A 311 -0.88 -4.11 -10.20
CA GLN A 311 -2.19 -4.31 -9.56
C GLN A 311 -3.31 -3.66 -10.39
N ASP A 312 -4.47 -4.29 -10.59
CA ASP A 312 -5.44 -3.79 -11.60
C ASP A 312 -6.54 -2.84 -11.06
N ASP A 313 -6.84 -2.85 -9.75
CA ASP A 313 -8.03 -2.18 -9.18
C ASP A 313 -7.76 -0.87 -8.42
N VAL A 314 -6.59 -0.70 -7.80
CA VAL A 314 -6.20 0.49 -7.01
C VAL A 314 -6.20 1.76 -7.85
N TYR A 315 -5.85 1.62 -9.13
CA TYR A 315 -5.67 2.72 -10.05
C TYR A 315 -7.00 3.34 -10.52
N ASP A 316 -8.13 2.67 -10.31
CA ASP A 316 -9.46 3.29 -10.46
C ASP A 316 -9.63 4.52 -9.57
N THR A 317 -9.02 4.50 -8.38
CA THR A 317 -9.05 5.64 -7.45
C THR A 317 -8.15 6.78 -7.94
N LEU A 318 -6.94 6.48 -8.41
CA LEU A 318 -5.97 7.49 -8.87
C LEU A 318 -6.40 8.23 -10.16
N LYS A 319 -7.47 7.79 -10.82
CA LYS A 319 -8.08 8.46 -11.98
C LYS A 319 -9.00 9.63 -11.60
N ILE A 320 -9.48 9.70 -10.36
CA ILE A 320 -10.48 10.67 -9.90
C ILE A 320 -9.88 11.69 -8.92
N THR A 321 -10.65 12.10 -7.91
CA THR A 321 -10.18 12.86 -6.74
C THR A 321 -9.53 11.89 -5.75
N ALA A 322 -8.23 12.06 -5.51
CA ALA A 322 -7.44 11.09 -4.76
C ALA A 322 -6.20 11.71 -4.12
N SER A 323 -5.58 10.96 -3.21
CA SER A 323 -4.26 11.25 -2.67
C SER A 323 -3.38 10.01 -2.70
N LEU A 324 -2.08 10.23 -2.87
CA LEU A 324 -1.05 9.19 -2.87
C LEU A 324 0.02 9.60 -1.84
N SER A 325 0.27 8.73 -0.87
CA SER A 325 1.29 8.92 0.17
C SER A 325 2.30 7.79 0.07
N PHE A 326 3.59 8.06 0.18
CA PHE A 326 4.64 7.03 0.23
C PHE A 326 5.92 7.62 0.81
N TRP A 327 6.78 6.74 1.32
CA TRP A 327 8.18 7.05 1.55
C TRP A 327 8.99 6.67 0.32
N ILE A 328 9.98 7.50 -0.02
CA ILE A 328 10.85 7.31 -1.18
C ILE A 328 12.30 7.61 -0.81
N LYS A 329 13.22 6.81 -1.34
CA LYS A 329 14.66 7.06 -1.32
C LYS A 329 15.24 6.75 -2.70
N THR A 330 15.96 7.71 -3.29
CA THR A 330 16.47 7.56 -4.66
C THR A 330 17.69 8.45 -4.92
N THR A 331 18.47 8.08 -5.94
CA THR A 331 19.47 8.97 -6.57
C THR A 331 19.11 9.30 -8.02
N GLN A 332 17.94 8.87 -8.49
CA GLN A 332 17.53 8.98 -9.88
C GLN A 332 17.31 10.45 -10.25
N SER A 333 17.97 10.90 -11.31
CA SER A 333 17.61 12.14 -11.99
C SER A 333 16.56 11.82 -13.05
N GLY A 334 15.51 12.64 -13.13
CA GLY A 334 14.46 12.46 -14.13
C GLY A 334 14.63 13.37 -15.34
N ASN A 335 13.53 13.93 -15.83
CA ASN A 335 13.49 14.78 -17.03
C ASN A 335 12.58 15.99 -16.80
N ASP A 336 13.00 17.18 -17.25
CA ASP A 336 12.16 18.38 -17.19
C ASP A 336 10.92 18.29 -18.10
N THR A 337 10.92 17.33 -19.01
CA THR A 337 9.78 16.92 -19.83
C THR A 337 9.07 15.76 -19.14
N MET A 338 7.89 16.01 -18.55
CA MET A 338 7.21 15.05 -17.68
C MET A 338 6.85 13.72 -18.36
N TRP A 339 6.47 13.73 -19.64
CA TRP A 339 6.13 12.50 -20.37
C TRP A 339 7.35 11.66 -20.74
N GLU A 340 8.56 12.17 -20.51
CA GLU A 340 9.83 11.44 -20.63
C GLU A 340 10.46 11.13 -19.25
N ALA A 341 9.80 11.52 -18.16
CA ALA A 341 10.32 11.40 -16.81
C ALA A 341 9.94 10.06 -16.17
N PRO A 342 10.81 9.45 -15.35
CA PRO A 342 10.41 8.37 -14.45
C PRO A 342 9.51 8.92 -13.34
N GLY A 343 8.74 8.04 -12.71
CA GLY A 343 7.86 8.37 -11.61
C GLY A 343 7.27 7.13 -10.96
N VAL A 344 6.41 7.35 -9.97
CA VAL A 344 5.88 6.27 -9.12
C VAL A 344 4.73 5.55 -9.81
N VAL A 345 3.72 6.29 -10.30
CA VAL A 345 2.54 5.72 -10.96
C VAL A 345 2.03 6.70 -12.01
N GLY A 346 1.58 6.22 -13.17
CA GLY A 346 0.89 7.07 -14.12
C GLY A 346 0.85 6.54 -15.54
N ILE A 347 0.35 7.39 -16.45
CA ILE A 347 0.27 7.10 -17.87
C ILE A 347 0.40 8.35 -18.73
N GLU A 348 1.15 8.21 -19.81
CA GLU A 348 1.23 9.11 -20.96
C GLU A 348 0.38 8.56 -22.12
N VAL A 349 -0.57 9.37 -22.58
CA VAL A 349 -1.42 9.07 -23.73
C VAL A 349 -0.90 9.80 -24.96
N SER A 350 -0.30 9.06 -25.90
CA SER A 350 0.38 9.64 -27.06
C SER A 350 -0.54 10.54 -27.90
N GLY A 351 -0.22 11.83 -27.94
CA GLY A 351 -1.00 12.83 -28.66
C GLY A 351 -2.38 13.13 -28.05
N GLY A 352 -2.63 12.64 -26.83
CA GLY A 352 -3.79 12.90 -25.99
C GLY A 352 -3.52 13.98 -24.93
N GLY A 353 -4.48 14.16 -24.03
CA GLY A 353 -4.35 14.97 -22.82
C GLY A 353 -4.94 14.26 -21.61
N ASP A 354 -5.11 12.94 -21.72
CA ASP A 354 -5.71 12.10 -20.68
C ASP A 354 -4.60 11.46 -19.82
N ASP A 355 -3.57 12.25 -19.59
CA ASP A 355 -2.32 11.84 -18.97
C ASP A 355 -2.40 12.12 -17.46
N ILE A 356 -1.70 11.32 -16.66
CA ILE A 356 -1.56 11.56 -15.23
C ILE A 356 -0.21 11.05 -14.76
N PHE A 357 0.52 11.89 -14.03
CA PHE A 357 1.89 11.60 -13.60
C PHE A 357 2.01 11.76 -12.09
N TRP A 358 1.71 10.69 -11.33
CA TRP A 358 1.88 10.69 -9.88
C TRP A 358 3.35 10.45 -9.53
N GLY A 359 4.01 11.50 -9.05
CA GLY A 359 5.37 11.42 -8.53
C GLY A 359 6.45 11.41 -9.61
N TRP A 360 6.26 12.14 -10.71
CA TRP A 360 7.31 12.26 -11.74
C TRP A 360 8.50 13.06 -11.22
N LEU A 361 9.71 12.68 -11.63
CA LEU A 361 10.95 13.34 -11.25
C LEU A 361 11.45 14.28 -12.35
N ASP A 362 11.79 15.52 -12.00
CA ASP A 362 12.45 16.43 -12.93
C ASP A 362 13.96 16.16 -13.04
N ALA A 363 14.64 16.83 -13.97
CA ALA A 363 16.07 16.62 -14.19
C ALA A 363 16.95 17.05 -13.00
N SER A 364 16.38 17.80 -12.05
CA SER A 364 17.03 18.28 -10.83
C SER A 364 16.60 17.50 -9.57
N GLY A 365 15.78 16.46 -9.71
CA GLY A 365 15.35 15.60 -8.61
C GLY A 365 14.14 16.09 -7.81
N HIS A 366 13.41 17.09 -8.30
CA HIS A 366 12.14 17.49 -7.67
C HIS A 366 11.03 16.56 -8.14
N ILE A 367 10.13 16.22 -7.21
CA ILE A 367 9.00 15.33 -7.46
C ILE A 367 7.71 16.13 -7.67
N GLY A 368 6.85 15.68 -8.58
CA GLY A 368 5.63 16.41 -8.92
C GLY A 368 4.42 15.56 -9.28
N LEU A 369 3.30 16.26 -9.46
CA LEU A 369 2.01 15.72 -9.88
C LEU A 369 1.35 16.64 -10.91
N LEU A 370 0.84 16.07 -12.00
CA LEU A 370 -0.02 16.77 -12.95
C LEU A 370 -0.94 15.84 -13.73
N LYS A 371 -2.09 16.39 -14.15
CA LYS A 371 -2.98 15.81 -15.16
C LYS A 371 -2.93 16.61 -16.47
N GLY A 372 -2.84 15.89 -17.57
CA GLY A 372 -2.88 16.42 -18.94
C GLY A 372 -1.67 17.30 -19.27
N ASN A 373 -1.89 18.36 -20.06
CA ASN A 373 -0.82 19.14 -20.69
C ASN A 373 -0.57 20.51 -20.00
N THR A 374 -1.08 20.70 -18.78
CA THR A 374 -1.00 21.97 -18.05
C THR A 374 0.02 21.93 -16.90
N ALA A 375 0.14 23.02 -16.16
CA ALA A 375 1.11 23.12 -15.06
C ALA A 375 0.73 22.20 -13.89
N GLY A 376 1.70 21.43 -13.43
CA GLY A 376 1.62 20.60 -12.23
C GLY A 376 2.09 21.28 -10.96
N ALA A 377 1.79 20.66 -9.82
CA ALA A 377 2.47 20.94 -8.57
C ALA A 377 3.81 20.18 -8.57
N LYS A 378 4.85 20.80 -8.01
CA LYS A 378 6.20 20.23 -7.95
C LYS A 378 6.92 20.71 -6.71
N SER A 379 7.63 19.81 -6.04
CA SER A 379 8.41 20.12 -4.84
C SER A 379 9.47 21.19 -5.09
N THR A 380 9.80 21.90 -4.03
CA THR A 380 10.96 22.79 -3.93
C THR A 380 12.19 22.07 -3.38
N THR A 381 11.99 20.98 -2.65
CA THR A 381 13.03 20.06 -2.20
C THR A 381 13.33 19.04 -3.29
N ALA A 382 14.60 18.88 -3.65
CA ALA A 382 15.07 17.79 -4.48
C ALA A 382 15.27 16.56 -3.59
N ILE A 383 14.66 15.44 -3.97
CA ILE A 383 14.56 14.21 -3.15
C ILE A 383 15.53 13.11 -3.60
N ASN A 384 16.36 13.40 -4.60
CA ASN A 384 17.29 12.43 -5.19
C ASN A 384 18.67 12.48 -4.50
N ASP A 385 18.69 12.62 -3.18
CA ASP A 385 19.86 12.84 -2.35
C ASP A 385 20.29 11.60 -1.53
N ASP A 386 19.70 10.43 -1.81
CA ASP A 386 19.92 9.16 -1.13
C ASP A 386 19.42 9.12 0.33
N ASP A 387 18.53 10.04 0.72
CA ASP A 387 17.82 10.02 2.00
C ASP A 387 16.32 9.69 1.81
N TRP A 388 15.68 9.24 2.89
CA TRP A 388 14.25 8.93 2.91
C TRP A 388 13.42 10.20 3.06
N HIS A 389 12.46 10.40 2.16
CA HIS A 389 11.49 11.47 2.20
C HIS A 389 10.06 10.94 2.20
N HIS A 390 9.19 11.54 3.01
CA HIS A 390 7.76 11.27 2.96
C HIS A 390 7.10 12.20 1.95
N ILE A 391 6.48 11.64 0.93
CA ILE A 391 5.83 12.39 -0.14
C ILE A 391 4.33 12.15 -0.05
N VAL A 392 3.58 13.25 -0.07
CA VAL A 392 2.14 13.19 -0.31
C VAL A 392 1.78 14.06 -1.51
N LEU A 393 1.05 13.45 -2.43
CA LEU A 393 0.50 14.08 -3.63
C LEU A 393 -1.01 14.05 -3.51
N THR A 394 -1.68 15.18 -3.75
CA THR A 394 -3.15 15.24 -3.70
C THR A 394 -3.70 15.85 -4.98
N ARG A 395 -4.89 15.39 -5.38
CA ARG A 395 -5.61 15.91 -6.54
C ARG A 395 -7.12 15.97 -6.29
N ASP A 396 -7.70 17.14 -6.54
CA ASP A 396 -9.14 17.32 -6.71
C ASP A 396 -9.49 17.35 -8.20
N SER A 397 -10.23 16.34 -8.68
CA SER A 397 -10.59 16.23 -10.10
C SER A 397 -11.64 17.25 -10.53
N ASP A 398 -12.48 17.76 -9.63
CA ASP A 398 -13.51 18.75 -9.96
C ASP A 398 -12.90 20.15 -10.15
N SER A 399 -11.94 20.52 -9.31
CA SER A 399 -11.27 21.83 -9.36
C SER A 399 -9.97 21.84 -10.17
N GLY A 400 -9.33 20.68 -10.34
CA GLY A 400 -8.01 20.51 -10.94
C GLY A 400 -6.86 20.82 -9.97
N GLU A 401 -7.15 21.18 -8.72
CA GLU A 401 -6.14 21.50 -7.72
C GLU A 401 -5.27 20.28 -7.41
N CYS A 402 -3.95 20.47 -7.50
CA CYS A 402 -2.94 19.49 -7.14
C CYS A 402 -2.02 20.09 -6.08
N GLU A 403 -1.59 19.27 -5.12
CA GLU A 403 -0.63 19.66 -4.10
C GLU A 403 0.50 18.64 -3.96
N VAL A 404 1.67 19.13 -3.56
CA VAL A 404 2.86 18.33 -3.24
C VAL A 404 3.33 18.69 -1.84
N TYR A 405 3.42 17.67 -0.99
CA TYR A 405 3.97 17.74 0.36
C TYR A 405 5.26 16.92 0.42
N VAL A 406 6.25 17.44 1.14
CA VAL A 406 7.50 16.75 1.46
C VAL A 406 7.70 16.81 2.98
N ASP A 407 7.93 15.66 3.60
CA ASP A 407 8.19 15.51 5.05
C ASP A 407 7.11 16.20 5.91
N GLY A 408 5.84 15.96 5.55
CA GLY A 408 4.68 16.53 6.24
C GLY A 408 4.37 18.00 5.91
N THR A 409 5.17 18.67 5.07
CA THR A 409 5.05 20.11 4.78
C THR A 409 4.58 20.35 3.35
N LEU A 410 3.55 21.19 3.16
CA LEU A 410 3.10 21.63 1.83
C LEU A 410 4.19 22.48 1.17
N GLU A 411 4.68 22.06 0.01
CA GLU A 411 5.69 22.81 -0.75
C GLU A 411 5.11 23.51 -1.98
N SER A 412 4.04 22.97 -2.57
CA SER A 412 3.53 23.45 -3.86
C SER A 412 2.06 23.16 -4.07
N THR A 413 1.35 24.12 -4.68
CA THR A 413 -0.04 23.99 -5.14
C THR A 413 -0.12 24.49 -6.57
N ALA A 414 -0.84 23.78 -7.44
CA ALA A 414 -1.10 24.18 -8.81
C ALA A 414 -2.51 23.76 -9.25
N ILE A 415 -2.99 24.34 -10.36
CA ILE A 415 -4.25 23.92 -11.00
C ILE A 415 -3.90 23.22 -12.31
N SER A 416 -4.06 21.90 -12.31
CA SER A 416 -3.95 21.03 -13.49
C SER A 416 -5.28 20.95 -14.25
N GLU A 417 -5.36 20.10 -15.28
CA GLU A 417 -6.62 19.90 -16.02
C GLU A 417 -7.69 19.25 -15.13
N ILE A 418 -8.93 19.73 -15.27
CA ILE A 418 -10.10 19.20 -14.56
C ILE A 418 -10.61 17.90 -15.18
N GLY A 419 -11.40 17.15 -14.42
CA GLY A 419 -12.07 15.93 -14.83
C GLY A 419 -11.26 14.65 -14.58
N ASP A 420 -11.95 13.53 -14.63
CA ASP A 420 -11.34 12.21 -14.37
C ASP A 420 -10.46 11.76 -15.54
N VAL A 421 -9.49 10.90 -15.24
CA VAL A 421 -8.67 10.21 -16.25
C VAL A 421 -9.46 9.00 -16.76
N ILE A 422 -9.45 8.76 -18.07
CA ILE A 422 -10.21 7.68 -18.69
C ILE A 422 -9.31 6.47 -18.99
N GLU A 423 -8.09 6.72 -19.44
CA GLU A 423 -7.11 5.67 -19.77
C GLU A 423 -6.71 4.89 -18.51
N SER A 424 -6.50 3.58 -18.68
CA SER A 424 -6.16 2.69 -17.57
C SER A 424 -4.66 2.48 -17.46
N PHE A 425 -4.18 2.38 -16.23
CA PHE A 425 -2.79 2.10 -15.86
C PHE A 425 -2.79 1.25 -14.59
N ASN A 426 -1.74 0.46 -14.39
CA ASN A 426 -1.74 -0.59 -13.37
C ASN A 426 -0.36 -0.91 -12.77
N LYS A 427 0.61 0.01 -12.90
CA LYS A 427 2.01 -0.21 -12.46
C LYS A 427 2.44 0.80 -11.40
N ILE A 428 2.92 0.30 -10.27
CA ILE A 428 3.72 1.03 -9.27
C ILE A 428 5.20 0.81 -9.60
N GLY A 429 5.97 1.89 -9.65
CA GLY A 429 7.37 1.90 -10.09
C GLY A 429 7.54 2.25 -11.57
N SER A 430 6.49 2.66 -12.28
CA SER A 430 6.57 3.03 -13.69
C SER A 430 5.53 4.07 -14.11
N ILE A 431 5.91 4.95 -15.04
CA ILE A 431 4.95 5.72 -15.84
C ILE A 431 4.77 4.99 -17.17
N GLU A 432 3.54 4.56 -17.44
CA GLU A 432 3.19 3.86 -18.68
C GLU A 432 3.12 4.82 -19.86
N ASP A 433 3.34 4.30 -21.07
CA ASP A 433 3.30 5.11 -22.29
C ASP A 433 2.61 4.31 -23.42
N THR A 434 1.51 4.86 -23.93
CA THR A 434 0.70 4.23 -24.99
C THR A 434 1.30 4.34 -26.39
N GLY A 435 2.27 5.23 -26.64
CA GLY A 435 2.87 5.46 -27.95
C GLY A 435 4.40 5.48 -28.00
N GLY A 436 5.06 5.44 -26.85
CA GLY A 436 6.51 5.41 -26.70
C GLY A 436 6.98 4.24 -25.83
N THR A 437 7.94 4.50 -24.95
CA THR A 437 8.55 3.50 -24.07
C THR A 437 8.30 3.93 -22.63
N PRO A 438 7.70 3.06 -21.78
CA PRO A 438 7.51 3.36 -20.37
C PRO A 438 8.84 3.76 -19.70
N THR A 439 8.74 4.61 -18.69
CA THR A 439 9.86 4.97 -17.83
C THR A 439 9.72 4.24 -16.50
N TYR A 440 10.85 3.87 -15.90
CA TYR A 440 10.89 3.05 -14.69
C TYR A 440 11.60 3.79 -13.56
N PHE A 441 11.05 3.68 -12.37
CA PHE A 441 11.60 4.26 -11.16
C PHE A 441 12.82 3.45 -10.70
N SER A 442 13.88 4.15 -10.27
CA SER A 442 15.08 3.53 -9.69
C SER A 442 15.22 4.00 -8.25
N GLY A 443 15.11 3.08 -7.27
CA GLY A 443 15.21 3.41 -5.86
C GLY A 443 14.34 2.53 -4.98
N TYR A 444 13.96 3.07 -3.82
CA TYR A 444 13.19 2.38 -2.80
C TYR A 444 11.85 3.10 -2.57
N LEU A 445 10.78 2.33 -2.43
CA LEU A 445 9.47 2.79 -1.96
C LEU A 445 9.11 2.03 -0.69
N ASP A 446 8.44 2.72 0.22
CA ASP A 446 7.94 2.14 1.47
C ASP A 446 6.61 2.83 1.83
N GLU A 447 5.74 2.15 2.59
CA GLU A 447 4.51 2.72 3.15
C GLU A 447 3.56 3.37 2.10
N LEU A 448 3.46 2.81 0.89
CA LEU A 448 2.65 3.38 -0.20
C LEU A 448 1.16 3.20 0.07
N LYS A 449 0.44 4.33 0.13
CA LYS A 449 -0.99 4.39 0.44
C LYS A 449 -1.73 5.19 -0.61
N VAL A 450 -2.85 4.64 -1.05
CA VAL A 450 -3.79 5.31 -1.95
C VAL A 450 -5.04 5.67 -1.17
N TYR A 451 -5.50 6.91 -1.33
CA TYR A 451 -6.69 7.41 -0.67
C TYR A 451 -7.73 7.89 -1.69
N GLU A 452 -9.00 7.57 -1.41
CA GLU A 452 -10.15 8.21 -2.06
C GLU A 452 -10.42 9.54 -1.34
N GLY A 453 -10.25 10.66 -2.06
CA GLY A 453 -10.33 12.00 -1.47
C GLY A 453 -8.99 12.74 -1.37
N VAL A 454 -9.06 14.01 -0.99
CA VAL A 454 -7.90 14.90 -0.79
C VAL A 454 -7.51 14.86 0.69
N LEU A 455 -6.29 14.41 1.00
CA LEU A 455 -5.71 14.52 2.33
C LEU A 455 -5.45 15.99 2.65
N ASP A 456 -5.88 16.45 3.83
CA ASP A 456 -5.55 17.79 4.30
C ASP A 456 -4.16 17.87 4.96
N ALA A 457 -3.65 19.09 5.15
CA ALA A 457 -2.32 19.29 5.75
C ALA A 457 -2.16 18.71 7.17
N THR A 458 -3.24 18.59 7.94
CA THR A 458 -3.24 18.00 9.29
C THR A 458 -3.15 16.48 9.20
N GLU A 459 -3.89 15.86 8.29
CA GLU A 459 -3.82 14.43 8.00
C GLU A 459 -2.41 14.05 7.52
N VAL A 460 -1.87 14.80 6.55
CA VAL A 460 -0.50 14.62 6.04
C VAL A 460 0.53 14.70 7.16
N GLN A 461 0.46 15.73 8.00
CA GLN A 461 1.38 15.90 9.13
C GLN A 461 1.24 14.76 10.16
N THR A 462 0.04 14.24 10.36
CA THR A 462 -0.24 13.13 11.28
C THR A 462 0.36 11.82 10.76
N ILE A 463 0.14 11.50 9.48
CA ILE A 463 0.72 10.34 8.80
C ILE A 463 2.25 10.40 8.92
N TYR A 464 2.86 11.52 8.51
CA TYR A 464 4.30 11.73 8.60
C TYR A 464 4.85 11.49 10.02
N THR A 465 4.20 12.06 11.03
CA THR A 465 4.65 11.98 12.43
C THR A 465 4.59 10.54 12.96
N ASN A 466 3.50 9.82 12.63
CA ASN A 466 3.30 8.45 13.06
C ASN A 466 4.33 7.53 12.41
N GLU A 467 4.48 7.61 11.09
CA GLU A 467 5.38 6.74 10.32
C GLU A 467 6.85 7.03 10.62
N SER A 468 7.24 8.30 10.75
CA SER A 468 8.60 8.68 11.22
C SER A 468 8.92 8.16 12.63
N SER A 469 7.89 7.77 13.40
CA SER A 469 8.03 7.18 14.73
C SER A 469 7.96 5.65 14.73
N GLY A 470 7.91 5.01 13.55
CA GLY A 470 7.78 3.56 13.40
C GLY A 470 6.39 3.01 13.72
N LEU A 471 5.35 3.85 13.60
CA LEU A 471 3.94 3.46 13.78
C LEU A 471 3.24 3.39 12.43
N ASN A 472 2.10 2.71 12.36
CA ASN A 472 1.22 2.80 11.19
C ASN A 472 0.67 4.22 11.04
N TYR A 473 0.18 4.57 9.84
CA TYR A 473 -0.38 5.89 9.53
C TYR A 473 -1.47 6.36 10.52
N ASP A 474 -2.25 5.44 11.09
CA ASP A 474 -3.31 5.70 12.07
C ASP A 474 -2.81 5.82 13.53
N GLY A 475 -1.50 5.72 13.74
CA GLY A 475 -0.84 5.78 15.04
C GLY A 475 -0.86 4.45 15.83
N SER A 476 -1.40 3.38 15.25
CA SER A 476 -1.30 2.05 15.84
C SER A 476 0.12 1.49 15.74
N ALA A 477 0.48 0.59 16.67
CA ALA A 477 1.80 -0.02 16.67
C ALA A 477 1.99 -0.93 15.45
N ARG A 478 3.16 -0.85 14.81
CA ARG A 478 3.54 -1.77 13.75
C ARG A 478 3.75 -3.18 14.33
N SER A 479 3.23 -4.18 13.64
CA SER A 479 3.52 -5.58 13.95
C SER A 479 5.02 -5.85 13.76
N THR A 480 5.61 -6.69 14.62
CA THR A 480 7.00 -7.08 14.43
C THR A 480 7.12 -7.91 13.15
N ILE A 481 7.78 -7.35 12.15
CA ILE A 481 8.14 -8.09 10.95
C ILE A 481 9.27 -9.02 11.34
N THR A 482 9.03 -10.30 11.17
CA THR A 482 10.02 -11.33 11.41
C THR A 482 10.37 -11.92 10.07
N CYS A 483 11.41 -11.37 9.44
CA CYS A 483 11.98 -11.95 8.24
C CYS A 483 12.98 -13.04 8.59
N GLY A 484 12.74 -14.20 7.99
CA GLY A 484 13.32 -15.47 8.43
C GLY A 484 12.36 -16.30 9.27
N CYS A 485 12.67 -17.58 9.40
CA CYS A 485 11.80 -18.54 10.08
C CYS A 485 11.80 -18.31 11.60
N GLU A 486 10.62 -18.30 12.22
CA GLU A 486 10.55 -18.48 13.66
C GLU A 486 11.16 -19.85 14.02
N PHE A 487 11.94 -19.94 15.09
CA PHE A 487 12.46 -21.25 15.51
C PHE A 487 11.37 -22.01 16.27
N ILE A 488 11.16 -23.30 15.93
CA ILE A 488 10.25 -24.17 16.72
C ILE A 488 10.72 -24.22 18.20
N ALA A 489 12.04 -24.08 18.42
CA ALA A 489 12.70 -23.78 19.69
C ALA A 489 14.14 -23.30 19.42
N ILE A 490 14.75 -22.56 20.34
CA ILE A 490 16.18 -22.16 20.23
C ILE A 490 17.04 -23.43 20.04
N PRO A 491 17.68 -23.63 18.88
CA PRO A 491 18.45 -24.84 18.62
C PRO A 491 19.76 -24.84 19.42
N THR A 492 20.23 -26.03 19.80
CA THR A 492 21.61 -26.17 20.30
C THR A 492 22.55 -26.14 19.11
N LEU A 493 23.49 -25.20 19.09
CA LEU A 493 24.45 -25.07 18.00
C LEU A 493 25.60 -26.06 18.19
N GLU A 494 25.85 -26.84 17.15
CA GLU A 494 27.01 -27.72 17.05
C GLU A 494 28.17 -26.95 16.38
N PRO A 495 29.43 -27.13 16.84
CA PRO A 495 30.59 -26.54 16.18
C PRO A 495 30.62 -26.91 14.70
N LEU A 496 30.78 -25.91 13.83
CA LEU A 496 30.80 -26.12 12.38
C LEU A 496 32.13 -26.77 11.96
N GLU A 497 32.04 -27.88 11.23
CA GLU A 497 33.12 -28.48 10.45
C GLU A 497 32.61 -28.60 9.01
N PHE A 498 33.25 -27.91 8.07
CA PHE A 498 32.90 -28.05 6.66
C PHE A 498 34.12 -27.96 5.76
N GLU A 499 34.02 -28.61 4.61
CA GLU A 499 35.02 -28.59 3.55
C GLU A 499 34.31 -28.61 2.20
N GLY A 500 34.73 -27.76 1.28
CA GLY A 500 34.23 -27.78 -0.10
C GLY A 500 35.39 -27.67 -1.09
N ALA A 501 35.30 -28.41 -2.19
CA ALA A 501 36.25 -28.32 -3.28
C ALA A 501 35.63 -28.73 -4.63
N GLU A 502 36.26 -28.29 -5.71
CA GLU A 502 36.05 -28.85 -7.04
C GLU A 502 37.08 -29.96 -7.28
N ILE A 503 36.61 -31.14 -7.71
CA ILE A 503 37.46 -32.28 -8.06
C ILE A 503 37.04 -32.86 -9.39
N THR A 504 37.92 -33.60 -10.07
CA THR A 504 37.61 -34.27 -11.34
C THR A 504 37.46 -35.77 -11.12
N LEU A 505 36.32 -36.34 -11.50
CA LEU A 505 36.12 -37.78 -11.52
C LEU A 505 36.67 -38.38 -12.82
N ASN A 506 37.12 -39.63 -12.73
CA ASN A 506 37.77 -40.31 -13.86
C ASN A 506 36.80 -40.48 -15.04
N SER A 507 37.34 -40.37 -16.27
CA SER A 507 36.58 -40.68 -17.48
C SER A 507 36.17 -42.15 -17.51
N THR A 508 35.00 -42.41 -18.07
CA THR A 508 34.49 -43.77 -18.34
C THR A 508 34.77 -44.22 -19.79
N ILE A 509 35.49 -43.41 -20.59
CA ILE A 509 35.87 -43.73 -21.98
C ILE A 509 37.03 -44.74 -22.03
N GLY A 510 36.83 -45.83 -22.77
CA GLY A 510 37.93 -46.72 -23.20
C GLY A 510 38.55 -47.58 -22.10
N GLY A 511 37.97 -47.61 -20.90
CA GLY A 511 38.42 -48.37 -19.73
C GLY A 511 37.26 -48.89 -18.89
N SER A 512 37.57 -49.60 -17.81
CA SER A 512 36.57 -49.90 -16.78
C SER A 512 36.33 -48.63 -15.96
N PRO A 513 35.08 -48.19 -15.77
CA PRO A 513 34.80 -47.07 -14.89
C PRO A 513 35.23 -47.41 -13.45
N ASP A 514 36.15 -46.63 -12.91
CA ASP A 514 36.77 -46.83 -11.59
C ASP A 514 36.25 -45.78 -10.58
N TRP A 515 35.97 -46.23 -9.36
CA TRP A 515 35.63 -45.36 -8.24
C TRP A 515 36.82 -44.44 -7.93
N THR A 516 36.56 -43.13 -7.83
CA THR A 516 37.55 -42.15 -7.39
C THR A 516 37.46 -41.99 -5.89
N HIS A 517 38.53 -42.30 -5.17
CA HIS A 517 38.66 -41.99 -3.75
C HIS A 517 39.06 -40.53 -3.55
N VAL A 518 38.43 -39.87 -2.58
CA VAL A 518 38.64 -38.47 -2.23
C VAL A 518 38.94 -38.39 -0.74
N ASP A 519 40.14 -37.93 -0.40
CA ASP A 519 40.52 -37.61 0.98
C ASP A 519 40.03 -36.21 1.35
N PHE A 520 39.50 -36.05 2.55
CA PHE A 520 39.28 -34.73 3.14
C PHE A 520 40.63 -34.12 3.57
N ASN A 521 40.78 -32.80 3.42
CA ASN A 521 41.97 -32.08 3.88
C ASN A 521 42.12 -32.18 5.41
N LYS A 522 41.01 -32.28 6.14
CA LYS A 522 40.99 -32.50 7.59
C LYS A 522 40.05 -33.65 7.95
N THR A 523 40.41 -34.38 9.00
CA THR A 523 39.54 -35.41 9.58
C THR A 523 38.39 -34.76 10.35
N PHE A 524 37.16 -35.08 9.96
CA PHE A 524 35.96 -34.66 10.68
C PHE A 524 35.83 -35.41 12.02
N THR A 525 35.18 -34.79 12.99
CA THR A 525 34.89 -35.42 14.29
C THR A 525 33.87 -36.56 14.19
N SER A 526 33.00 -36.50 13.18
CA SER A 526 31.99 -37.51 12.85
C SER A 526 31.89 -37.65 11.33
N VAL A 527 31.18 -38.68 10.85
CA VAL A 527 30.97 -38.86 9.41
C VAL A 527 30.10 -37.71 8.88
N PRO A 528 30.61 -36.86 7.96
CA PRO A 528 29.87 -35.70 7.47
C PRO A 528 28.74 -36.11 6.50
N ALA A 529 27.82 -35.18 6.24
CA ALA A 529 26.93 -35.23 5.10
C ALA A 529 27.63 -34.63 3.87
N LEU A 530 27.51 -35.29 2.71
CA LEU A 530 28.07 -34.83 1.44
C LEU A 530 26.98 -34.35 0.49
N PHE A 531 27.21 -33.21 -0.14
CA PHE A 531 26.38 -32.66 -1.21
C PHE A 531 27.24 -32.49 -2.46
N ILE A 532 26.78 -32.99 -3.60
CA ILE A 532 27.57 -33.01 -4.83
C ILE A 532 26.76 -32.45 -5.98
N LEU A 533 27.41 -31.57 -6.77
CA LEU A 533 26.87 -31.10 -8.03
C LEU A 533 27.88 -31.35 -9.16
N PRO A 534 27.58 -32.25 -10.10
CA PRO A 534 28.44 -32.45 -11.27
C PRO A 534 28.25 -31.35 -12.32
N GLU A 535 29.32 -31.05 -13.07
CA GLU A 535 29.23 -30.26 -14.30
C GLU A 535 28.67 -31.09 -15.47
N ALA A 536 28.03 -30.42 -16.43
CA ALA A 536 27.50 -31.01 -17.64
C ALA A 536 28.57 -31.03 -18.74
N ARG A 537 29.23 -32.18 -18.93
CA ARG A 537 30.11 -32.44 -20.09
C ARG A 537 29.66 -33.66 -20.90
N GLY A 538 29.06 -33.41 -22.05
CA GLY A 538 28.48 -34.46 -22.91
C GLY A 538 26.97 -34.60 -22.75
N ALA A 539 26.32 -35.26 -23.70
CA ALA A 539 24.86 -35.28 -23.83
C ALA A 539 24.16 -36.39 -23.02
N HIS A 540 24.90 -37.34 -22.46
CA HIS A 540 24.29 -38.49 -21.78
C HIS A 540 23.85 -38.16 -20.35
N PRO A 541 22.76 -38.78 -19.86
CA PRO A 541 22.27 -38.60 -18.50
C PRO A 541 23.16 -39.28 -17.48
N ALA A 542 23.55 -38.55 -16.44
CA ALA A 542 24.31 -39.11 -15.34
C ALA A 542 24.05 -38.39 -14.02
N THR A 543 24.31 -39.12 -12.95
CA THR A 543 24.34 -38.64 -11.57
C THR A 543 25.58 -39.19 -10.86
N VAL A 544 26.01 -38.54 -9.79
CA VAL A 544 27.15 -39.01 -8.98
C VAL A 544 26.64 -39.90 -7.85
N ARG A 545 27.32 -41.03 -7.66
CA ARG A 545 27.11 -41.95 -6.55
C ARG A 545 28.24 -41.94 -5.56
N LEU A 546 27.87 -42.19 -4.31
CA LEU A 546 28.75 -42.16 -3.16
C LEU A 546 28.73 -43.50 -2.45
N LYS A 547 29.91 -43.93 -1.98
CA LYS A 547 30.03 -45.01 -1.00
C LYS A 547 31.23 -44.78 -0.10
N ASN A 548 31.36 -45.60 0.93
CA ASN A 548 32.47 -45.57 1.87
C ASN A 548 32.73 -44.16 2.44
N ILE A 549 31.65 -43.43 2.75
CA ILE A 549 31.77 -42.12 3.41
C ILE A 549 32.24 -42.36 4.84
N THR A 550 33.42 -41.86 5.14
CA THR A 550 34.06 -41.92 6.45
C THR A 550 34.34 -40.51 6.96
N ASN A 551 34.95 -40.37 8.13
CA ASN A 551 35.40 -39.08 8.62
C ASN A 551 36.70 -38.59 7.97
N THR A 552 37.32 -39.38 7.09
CA THR A 552 38.56 -39.01 6.37
C THR A 552 38.40 -38.88 4.87
N GLY A 553 37.29 -39.34 4.29
CA GLY A 553 37.09 -39.29 2.85
C GLY A 553 35.88 -40.12 2.39
N PHE A 554 35.70 -40.18 1.07
CA PHE A 554 34.61 -40.90 0.40
C PHE A 554 35.03 -41.43 -0.97
N ASP A 555 34.25 -42.36 -1.53
CA ASP A 555 34.40 -42.82 -2.92
C ASP A 555 33.25 -42.26 -3.76
N ALA A 556 33.56 -41.76 -4.96
CA ALA A 556 32.57 -41.23 -5.90
C ALA A 556 32.72 -41.78 -7.32
N VAL A 557 31.59 -41.84 -8.05
CA VAL A 557 31.57 -42.27 -9.46
C VAL A 557 30.34 -41.74 -10.20
N PHE A 558 30.44 -41.58 -11.52
CA PHE A 558 29.28 -41.32 -12.37
C PHE A 558 28.49 -42.61 -12.66
N ALA A 559 27.18 -42.53 -12.55
CA ALA A 559 26.25 -43.60 -12.85
C ALA A 559 25.17 -43.14 -13.84
N GLU A 560 24.84 -44.00 -14.80
CA GLU A 560 23.82 -43.76 -15.84
C GLU A 560 22.51 -44.52 -15.54
N PRO A 561 21.36 -44.02 -16.06
CA PRO A 561 20.07 -44.68 -15.98
C PRO A 561 19.92 -45.83 -16.98
N GLN A 562 18.73 -46.43 -16.99
CA GLN A 562 18.38 -47.49 -17.92
C GLN A 562 18.22 -46.97 -19.37
N GLY A 563 18.99 -47.53 -20.32
CA GLY A 563 18.73 -47.42 -21.76
C GLY A 563 19.60 -46.41 -22.48
N GLU A 564 20.39 -45.67 -21.72
CA GLU A 564 21.41 -44.73 -22.19
C GLU A 564 22.78 -45.36 -21.90
N ASP A 565 23.58 -45.54 -22.95
CA ASP A 565 24.82 -46.35 -22.94
C ASP A 565 26.01 -45.54 -23.49
N GLY A 566 26.15 -44.27 -23.08
CA GLY A 566 27.17 -43.37 -23.59
C GLY A 566 28.35 -43.18 -22.64
N PRO A 567 29.61 -43.27 -23.08
CA PRO A 567 30.73 -43.02 -22.17
C PRO A 567 30.83 -41.52 -21.82
N HIS A 568 31.10 -41.24 -20.56
CA HIS A 568 31.36 -39.90 -20.03
C HIS A 568 32.84 -39.52 -20.08
N LEU A 569 33.11 -38.27 -20.47
CA LEU A 569 34.41 -37.63 -20.30
C LEU A 569 34.75 -37.53 -18.81
N ASP A 570 35.99 -37.18 -18.50
CA ASP A 570 36.33 -36.67 -17.18
C ASP A 570 35.53 -35.38 -16.93
N GLN A 571 34.82 -35.35 -15.80
CA GLN A 571 33.95 -34.22 -15.44
C GLN A 571 34.29 -33.76 -14.03
N ALA A 572 34.31 -32.44 -13.86
CA ALA A 572 34.42 -31.79 -12.57
C ALA A 572 33.12 -31.96 -11.77
N ILE A 573 33.28 -32.09 -10.46
CA ILE A 573 32.19 -32.05 -9.50
C ILE A 573 32.55 -31.05 -8.41
N ASN A 574 31.56 -30.30 -7.95
CA ASN A 574 31.66 -29.60 -6.68
C ASN A 574 31.17 -30.54 -5.59
N TYR A 575 31.94 -30.66 -4.51
CA TYR A 575 31.43 -31.28 -3.29
C TYR A 575 31.47 -30.29 -2.14
N LEU A 576 30.53 -30.47 -1.22
CA LEU A 576 30.47 -29.81 0.08
C LEU A 576 30.21 -30.89 1.13
N ALA A 577 31.16 -31.08 2.04
CA ALA A 577 31.06 -31.97 3.19
C ALA A 577 30.84 -31.11 4.44
N VAL A 578 29.80 -31.40 5.22
CA VAL A 578 29.46 -30.65 6.45
C VAL A 578 29.09 -31.63 7.55
N ASN A 579 29.53 -31.39 8.79
CA ASN A 579 29.05 -32.19 9.91
C ASN A 579 27.53 -32.01 10.11
N LYS A 580 26.90 -33.01 10.74
CA LYS A 580 25.47 -33.00 11.00
C LYS A 580 25.17 -32.20 12.27
N GLY A 581 24.05 -31.48 12.28
CA GLY A 581 23.65 -30.63 13.40
C GLY A 581 22.99 -29.34 12.93
N VAL A 582 22.81 -28.42 13.87
CA VAL A 582 22.43 -27.03 13.56
C VAL A 582 23.67 -26.18 13.77
N HIS A 583 24.05 -25.42 12.75
CA HIS A 583 25.28 -24.66 12.73
C HIS A 583 25.00 -23.20 12.38
N LYS A 584 25.91 -22.32 12.78
CA LYS A 584 26.03 -21.00 12.18
C LYS A 584 27.17 -21.04 11.15
N ILE A 585 26.88 -20.63 9.93
CA ILE A 585 27.88 -20.27 8.92
C ILE A 585 27.77 -18.76 8.78
N GLY A 586 28.76 -18.01 9.27
CA GLY A 586 28.55 -16.57 9.53
C GLY A 586 27.49 -16.36 10.62
N ASP A 587 26.45 -15.59 10.32
CA ASP A 587 25.25 -15.45 11.13
C ASP A 587 24.07 -16.31 10.64
N THR A 588 24.18 -16.87 9.44
CA THR A 588 23.17 -17.74 8.84
C THR A 588 23.09 -19.09 9.56
N LEU A 589 21.89 -19.48 9.96
CA LEU A 589 21.63 -20.79 10.56
C LEU A 589 21.40 -21.84 9.48
N VAL A 590 22.13 -22.95 9.59
CA VAL A 590 22.10 -24.07 8.66
C VAL A 590 21.81 -25.36 9.43
N GLN A 591 20.78 -26.08 9.04
CA GLN A 591 20.48 -27.41 9.56
C GLN A 591 20.97 -28.47 8.59
N VAL A 592 21.86 -29.35 9.03
CA VAL A 592 22.37 -30.49 8.27
C VAL A 592 21.96 -31.78 8.95
N GLY A 593 21.33 -32.69 8.20
CA GLY A 593 20.87 -33.96 8.75
C GLY A 593 20.79 -35.08 7.72
N THR A 594 20.29 -36.22 8.16
CA THR A 594 20.05 -37.39 7.30
C THR A 594 18.69 -38.00 7.61
N VAL A 595 18.05 -38.56 6.59
CA VAL A 595 16.84 -39.36 6.70
C VAL A 595 17.06 -40.73 6.07
N GLU A 596 16.53 -41.77 6.71
CA GLU A 596 16.52 -43.14 6.21
C GLU A 596 15.16 -43.41 5.58
N THR A 597 15.08 -43.69 4.28
CA THR A 597 13.79 -43.82 3.62
C THR A 597 13.78 -44.87 2.49
N GLN A 598 12.61 -45.45 2.27
CA GLN A 598 12.26 -46.26 1.10
C GLN A 598 11.20 -45.57 0.24
N LYS A 599 10.72 -44.40 0.65
CA LYS A 599 9.60 -43.71 -0.01
C LYS A 599 10.04 -43.18 -1.37
N VAL A 600 9.17 -43.38 -2.34
CA VAL A 600 9.49 -43.18 -3.75
C VAL A 600 8.58 -42.14 -4.38
N GLN A 601 9.20 -41.25 -5.15
CA GLN A 601 8.55 -40.50 -6.22
C GLN A 601 8.86 -41.18 -7.56
N GLN A 602 7.81 -41.51 -8.31
CA GLN A 602 7.95 -42.09 -9.64
C GLN A 602 6.83 -41.62 -10.57
N ALA A 603 7.21 -41.11 -11.73
CA ALA A 603 6.33 -40.98 -12.88
C ALA A 603 6.70 -41.97 -13.98
N SER A 604 5.74 -42.35 -14.81
CA SER A 604 5.94 -43.15 -16.02
C SER A 604 4.97 -42.70 -17.11
N GLN A 605 5.44 -42.54 -18.34
CA GLN A 605 4.65 -42.12 -19.51
C GLN A 605 3.74 -40.91 -19.23
N GLY A 606 4.27 -39.96 -18.46
CA GLY A 606 3.60 -38.73 -18.10
C GLY A 606 2.43 -38.85 -17.11
N SER A 607 2.42 -39.88 -16.26
CA SER A 607 1.56 -39.99 -15.08
C SER A 607 2.37 -40.34 -13.84
N ILE A 608 2.04 -39.73 -12.70
CA ILE A 608 2.58 -40.12 -11.40
C ILE A 608 2.07 -41.54 -11.09
N VAL A 609 2.99 -42.45 -10.81
CA VAL A 609 2.71 -43.86 -10.51
C VAL A 609 2.89 -44.14 -9.02
N THR A 610 3.85 -43.48 -8.37
CA THR A 610 4.08 -43.56 -6.93
C THR A 610 4.35 -42.15 -6.40
N ASP A 611 3.65 -41.78 -5.33
CA ASP A 611 3.71 -40.47 -4.68
C ASP A 611 3.84 -40.64 -3.16
N GLU A 612 5.05 -40.94 -2.71
CA GLU A 612 5.37 -41.12 -1.30
C GLU A 612 6.44 -40.13 -0.85
N TRP A 613 6.28 -39.57 0.35
CA TRP A 613 7.12 -38.50 0.88
C TRP A 613 7.55 -38.77 2.32
N GLU A 614 8.84 -38.59 2.61
CA GLU A 614 9.36 -38.63 3.97
C GLU A 614 9.44 -37.23 4.56
N SER A 615 8.86 -37.03 5.74
CA SER A 615 8.90 -35.73 6.40
C SER A 615 10.23 -35.55 7.13
N VAL A 616 10.84 -34.38 6.95
CA VAL A 616 12.05 -33.98 7.66
C VAL A 616 11.68 -33.09 8.83
N GLY A 617 12.18 -33.42 10.02
CA GLY A 617 12.08 -32.54 11.17
C GLY A 617 12.92 -31.29 10.95
N VAL A 618 12.27 -30.13 10.84
CA VAL A 618 12.92 -28.84 10.64
C VAL A 618 13.06 -28.08 11.95
N VAL A 619 14.14 -27.32 12.13
CA VAL A 619 14.28 -26.37 13.27
C VAL A 619 13.64 -25.02 12.99
N PHE A 620 13.33 -24.79 11.71
CA PHE A 620 12.62 -23.64 11.18
C PHE A 620 11.10 -23.88 11.25
N ALA A 621 10.33 -22.99 11.87
CA ALA A 621 8.87 -23.07 11.95
C ALA A 621 8.26 -22.53 10.65
N THR A 622 7.41 -23.35 10.02
CA THR A 622 6.52 -23.01 8.89
C THR A 622 7.10 -21.96 7.93
N CYS A 623 8.11 -22.35 7.16
CA CYS A 623 8.71 -21.47 6.16
C CYS A 623 9.28 -22.27 4.99
N ASP A 624 9.40 -21.56 3.88
CA ASP A 624 9.85 -22.07 2.61
C ASP A 624 11.39 -21.95 2.52
N VAL A 625 12.10 -23.01 2.90
CA VAL A 625 13.57 -23.00 3.06
C VAL A 625 14.33 -23.26 1.75
N ALA A 626 15.55 -22.75 1.63
CA ALA A 626 16.49 -23.28 0.65
C ALA A 626 16.94 -24.67 1.11
N ALA A 627 16.77 -25.68 0.24
CA ALA A 627 17.03 -27.07 0.56
C ALA A 627 17.91 -27.75 -0.49
N VAL A 628 18.87 -28.54 -0.04
CA VAL A 628 19.63 -29.44 -0.90
C VAL A 628 19.65 -30.83 -0.30
N ALA A 629 19.59 -31.86 -1.14
CA ALA A 629 19.59 -33.25 -0.70
C ALA A 629 20.44 -34.16 -1.60
N GLN A 630 21.07 -35.17 -1.00
CA GLN A 630 21.98 -36.08 -1.68
C GLN A 630 21.92 -37.49 -1.08
N ILE A 631 21.76 -38.51 -1.92
CA ILE A 631 21.86 -39.93 -1.49
C ILE A 631 23.32 -40.22 -1.09
N GLN A 632 23.50 -40.79 0.10
CA GLN A 632 24.81 -41.03 0.74
C GLN A 632 25.34 -42.47 0.55
N GLY A 633 24.63 -43.31 -0.21
CA GLY A 633 24.93 -44.72 -0.38
C GLY A 633 24.38 -45.30 -1.68
N ILE A 634 24.40 -46.64 -1.75
CA ILE A 634 23.99 -47.43 -2.92
C ILE A 634 23.27 -48.73 -2.50
N GLU A 635 22.54 -48.72 -1.38
CA GLU A 635 22.02 -49.94 -0.72
C GLU A 635 21.11 -50.79 -1.61
N ASN A 636 20.42 -50.14 -2.55
CA ASN A 636 19.55 -50.80 -3.53
C ASN A 636 20.18 -50.87 -4.93
N GLU A 637 21.24 -50.11 -5.19
CA GLU A 637 21.77 -49.89 -6.53
C GLU A 637 22.78 -50.97 -6.93
N THR A 638 22.33 -51.88 -7.80
CA THR A 638 23.16 -52.89 -8.42
C THR A 638 23.73 -52.41 -9.76
N GLY A 639 24.81 -53.04 -10.23
CA GLY A 639 25.45 -52.69 -11.51
C GLY A 639 26.62 -51.70 -11.40
N LEU A 640 26.87 -51.17 -10.20
CA LEU A 640 27.97 -50.25 -9.88
C LEU A 640 29.27 -50.93 -9.42
N ASP A 641 29.29 -52.27 -9.38
CA ASP A 641 30.43 -53.09 -8.93
C ASP A 641 30.91 -54.10 -9.99
N ILE A 642 30.38 -54.06 -11.22
CA ILE A 642 30.74 -55.00 -12.30
C ILE A 642 31.37 -54.24 -13.48
N PRO A 643 32.66 -53.90 -13.41
CA PRO A 643 33.38 -53.41 -14.57
C PRO A 643 33.65 -54.59 -15.52
N THR A 644 32.70 -54.94 -16.38
CA THR A 644 33.08 -55.67 -17.59
C THR A 644 33.81 -54.69 -18.50
N SER A 645 35.03 -55.04 -18.91
CA SER A 645 35.82 -54.26 -19.87
C SER A 645 34.96 -53.87 -21.08
N GLY A 646 34.76 -52.58 -21.28
CA GLY A 646 33.92 -52.04 -22.36
C GLY A 646 32.44 -51.84 -22.02
N SER A 647 32.05 -51.88 -20.74
CA SER A 647 30.69 -51.59 -20.26
C SER A 647 30.69 -50.42 -19.27
N ILE A 648 29.64 -49.59 -19.32
CA ILE A 648 29.48 -48.38 -18.50
C ILE A 648 28.86 -48.74 -17.13
N MET A 649 29.05 -47.88 -16.12
CA MET A 649 28.44 -48.01 -14.79
C MET A 649 26.96 -47.69 -14.85
N ARG A 650 26.14 -48.73 -14.84
CA ARG A 650 24.69 -48.61 -14.85
C ARG A 650 24.17 -48.78 -13.43
N SER A 651 23.40 -47.81 -12.96
CA SER A 651 22.72 -47.90 -11.67
C SER A 651 21.35 -48.58 -11.84
N ARG A 652 21.05 -49.58 -11.01
CA ARG A 652 19.78 -50.29 -11.02
C ARG A 652 19.28 -50.63 -9.61
N PRO A 653 18.25 -49.93 -9.07
CA PRO A 653 17.48 -48.87 -9.72
C PRO A 653 18.27 -47.57 -9.86
N PHE A 654 17.95 -46.75 -10.87
CA PHE A 654 18.50 -45.39 -10.98
C PHE A 654 17.72 -44.45 -10.07
N LEU A 655 18.44 -43.79 -9.16
CA LEU A 655 17.85 -42.93 -8.13
C LEU A 655 18.36 -41.48 -8.21
N THR A 656 17.50 -40.52 -7.92
CA THR A 656 17.86 -39.15 -7.58
C THR A 656 17.10 -38.77 -6.32
N THR A 657 17.24 -37.52 -5.87
CA THR A 657 16.41 -37.00 -4.79
C THR A 657 15.27 -36.17 -5.37
N ALA A 658 14.11 -36.27 -4.74
CA ALA A 658 13.03 -35.29 -4.86
C ALA A 658 12.87 -34.59 -3.52
N LEU A 659 12.64 -33.28 -3.60
CA LEU A 659 12.26 -32.42 -2.51
C LEU A 659 10.85 -31.90 -2.77
N ASP A 660 10.11 -31.63 -1.70
CA ASP A 660 8.92 -30.79 -1.69
C ASP A 660 9.06 -29.87 -0.46
N VAL A 661 9.20 -28.58 -0.72
CA VAL A 661 9.43 -27.55 0.30
C VAL A 661 8.31 -26.53 0.17
N SER A 662 7.58 -26.36 1.28
CA SER A 662 6.51 -25.39 1.37
C SER A 662 6.31 -24.94 2.82
N SER A 663 5.38 -24.02 3.05
CA SER A 663 4.94 -23.65 4.40
C SER A 663 4.43 -24.84 5.24
N SER A 664 4.06 -25.95 4.60
CA SER A 664 3.62 -27.18 5.27
C SER A 664 4.76 -28.08 5.79
N GLY A 665 6.00 -27.81 5.38
CA GLY A 665 7.20 -28.52 5.83
C GLY A 665 8.17 -28.85 4.69
N VAL A 666 9.21 -29.62 5.05
CA VAL A 666 10.19 -30.17 4.12
C VAL A 666 9.96 -31.67 3.99
N PHE A 667 9.77 -32.13 2.77
CA PHE A 667 9.56 -33.52 2.44
C PHE A 667 10.60 -33.99 1.41
N ILE A 668 11.08 -35.23 1.58
CA ILE A 668 12.15 -35.81 0.77
C ILE A 668 11.75 -37.24 0.34
N ALA A 669 12.11 -37.62 -0.88
CA ALA A 669 11.91 -38.98 -1.38
C ALA A 669 13.02 -39.41 -2.33
N LEU A 670 13.11 -40.72 -2.58
CA LEU A 670 13.89 -41.29 -3.68
C LEU A 670 13.12 -41.08 -4.99
N GLU A 671 13.72 -40.41 -5.96
CA GLU A 671 13.10 -40.17 -7.27
C GLU A 671 13.68 -41.13 -8.31
N ARG A 672 12.82 -41.81 -9.07
CA ARG A 672 13.26 -42.80 -10.07
C ARG A 672 13.60 -42.21 -11.44
N SER A 673 13.36 -40.92 -11.66
CA SER A 673 13.64 -40.20 -12.90
C SER A 673 13.19 -40.98 -14.13
N GLU A 674 11.91 -41.40 -14.10
CA GLU A 674 11.22 -42.19 -15.14
C GLU A 674 11.68 -43.65 -15.34
N THR A 675 12.68 -44.12 -14.61
CA THR A 675 13.10 -45.53 -14.70
C THR A 675 12.17 -46.46 -13.92
N ASP A 676 11.97 -47.68 -14.43
CA ASP A 676 11.16 -48.71 -13.77
C ASP A 676 11.94 -49.99 -13.41
N GLU A 677 13.22 -50.07 -13.78
CA GLU A 677 14.12 -51.16 -13.41
C GLU A 677 14.59 -51.12 -11.95
N GLY A 678 14.82 -52.31 -11.36
CA GLY A 678 15.32 -52.47 -10.00
C GLY A 678 14.22 -52.36 -8.93
N ALA A 679 14.50 -52.87 -7.73
CA ALA A 679 13.60 -52.80 -6.59
C ALA A 679 14.26 -52.05 -5.44
N ILE A 680 13.50 -51.21 -4.74
CA ILE A 680 13.91 -50.55 -3.51
C ILE A 680 13.36 -51.40 -2.36
N THR A 681 14.26 -52.07 -1.64
CA THR A 681 13.94 -53.03 -0.58
C THR A 681 14.67 -52.75 0.73
N GLN A 682 15.65 -51.85 0.70
CA GLN A 682 16.42 -51.37 1.84
C GLN A 682 16.28 -49.85 1.93
N ASN A 683 16.36 -49.28 3.14
CA ASN A 683 16.41 -47.83 3.29
C ASN A 683 17.67 -47.29 2.61
N GLU A 684 17.54 -46.20 1.87
CA GLU A 684 18.68 -45.36 1.51
C GLU A 684 18.81 -44.24 2.53
N THR A 685 20.06 -43.85 2.82
CA THR A 685 20.36 -42.64 3.57
C THR A 685 20.38 -41.45 2.62
N ILE A 686 19.49 -40.48 2.83
CA ILE A 686 19.50 -39.19 2.12
C ILE A 686 19.97 -38.11 3.12
N ALA A 687 21.06 -37.42 2.79
CA ALA A 687 21.45 -36.20 3.50
C ALA A 687 20.64 -35.01 3.01
N TYR A 688 20.35 -34.09 3.93
CA TYR A 688 19.71 -32.81 3.63
C TYR A 688 20.44 -31.67 4.32
N MET A 689 20.42 -30.50 3.70
CA MET A 689 20.89 -29.24 4.27
C MET A 689 19.87 -28.16 3.97
N LEU A 690 19.48 -27.43 5.03
CA LEU A 690 18.42 -26.44 5.02
C LEU A 690 18.93 -25.14 5.58
N ALA A 691 18.59 -24.03 4.95
CA ALA A 691 18.88 -22.68 5.41
C ALA A 691 17.73 -21.74 5.00
N LEU A 692 17.70 -20.54 5.57
CA LEU A 692 16.87 -19.47 5.04
C LEU A 692 17.23 -19.24 3.56
N PRO A 693 16.25 -19.02 2.68
CA PRO A 693 16.54 -18.71 1.29
C PRO A 693 17.03 -17.27 1.13
N ASN A 694 17.75 -17.00 0.03
CA ASN A 694 18.11 -15.67 -0.44
C ASN A 694 18.94 -14.83 0.55
N VAL A 695 19.68 -15.49 1.45
CA VAL A 695 20.60 -14.83 2.39
C VAL A 695 21.99 -14.71 1.80
N GLN A 696 22.60 -13.53 1.92
CA GLN A 696 24.02 -13.28 1.67
C GLN A 696 24.77 -13.17 3.00
N ASP A 697 25.89 -13.86 3.13
CA ASP A 697 26.67 -13.84 4.37
C ASP A 697 28.14 -14.22 4.09
N SER A 698 28.97 -14.26 5.13
CA SER A 698 30.37 -14.64 5.02
C SER A 698 30.86 -15.40 6.26
N VAL A 699 31.87 -16.25 6.05
CA VAL A 699 32.51 -17.03 7.11
C VAL A 699 34.02 -16.97 6.94
N VAL A 700 34.74 -16.96 8.07
CA VAL A 700 36.21 -16.99 8.07
C VAL A 700 36.69 -18.44 8.14
N ASP A 701 37.54 -18.84 7.19
CA ASP A 701 38.13 -20.18 7.16
C ASP A 701 39.29 -20.34 8.17
N ASP A 702 39.85 -21.55 8.25
CA ASP A 702 40.97 -21.87 9.15
C ASP A 702 42.29 -21.15 8.83
N ASN A 703 42.36 -20.45 7.69
CA ASN A 703 43.51 -19.68 7.23
C ASN A 703 43.25 -18.16 7.30
N ASP A 704 42.22 -17.74 8.02
CA ASP A 704 41.77 -16.35 8.16
C ASP A 704 41.28 -15.71 6.83
N ASN A 705 40.89 -16.50 5.84
CA ASN A 705 40.27 -15.98 4.61
C ASN A 705 38.78 -15.77 4.83
N ASN A 706 38.28 -14.60 4.43
CA ASN A 706 36.84 -14.35 4.41
C ASN A 706 36.23 -14.99 3.16
N ILE A 707 35.32 -15.93 3.35
CA ILE A 707 34.60 -16.64 2.29
C ILE A 707 33.17 -16.12 2.27
N THR A 708 32.79 -15.41 1.21
CA THR A 708 31.40 -15.01 0.98
C THR A 708 30.60 -16.19 0.44
N PHE A 709 29.36 -16.30 0.88
CA PHE A 709 28.43 -17.28 0.35
C PHE A 709 27.03 -16.69 0.29
N GLU A 710 26.15 -17.39 -0.41
CA GLU A 710 24.74 -17.10 -0.39
C GLU A 710 23.92 -18.39 -0.44
N THR A 711 22.68 -18.28 -0.02
CA THR A 711 21.65 -19.30 -0.15
C THR A 711 20.63 -18.79 -1.15
N ILE A 712 20.13 -19.66 -2.03
CA ILE A 712 19.16 -19.25 -3.06
C ILE A 712 18.05 -20.29 -3.10
N LYS A 713 16.80 -19.81 -3.12
CA LYS A 713 15.66 -20.59 -3.58
C LYS A 713 15.12 -19.91 -4.83
N SER A 714 15.37 -20.52 -5.98
CA SER A 714 14.83 -20.02 -7.25
C SER A 714 13.36 -20.38 -7.38
N GLY A 715 12.62 -19.57 -8.15
CA GLY A 715 11.30 -19.97 -8.67
C GLY A 715 11.38 -21.18 -9.61
N SER A 716 10.25 -21.53 -10.20
CA SER A 716 10.15 -22.66 -11.14
C SER A 716 10.89 -22.35 -12.45
N TYR A 717 11.98 -23.08 -12.73
CA TYR A 717 12.89 -22.75 -13.85
C TYR A 717 13.13 -23.89 -14.85
N PHE A 718 13.07 -25.17 -14.44
CA PHE A 718 13.47 -26.29 -15.30
C PHE A 718 12.29 -26.88 -16.08
N VAL A 719 12.44 -26.96 -17.40
CA VAL A 719 11.51 -27.64 -18.31
C VAL A 719 12.06 -29.06 -18.58
N GLY A 720 11.39 -30.09 -18.03
CA GLY A 720 11.94 -31.45 -17.88
C GLY A 720 12.26 -32.24 -19.16
N TRP A 721 12.15 -31.66 -20.36
CA TRP A 721 12.40 -32.34 -21.64
C TRP A 721 13.51 -31.71 -22.48
N ASP A 722 14.06 -30.55 -22.09
CA ASP A 722 15.13 -29.88 -22.84
C ASP A 722 16.49 -30.02 -22.14
N ASP A 723 17.54 -30.27 -22.94
CA ASP A 723 18.94 -30.29 -22.47
C ASP A 723 19.55 -28.88 -22.43
N THR A 724 18.72 -27.82 -22.35
CA THR A 724 19.20 -26.45 -22.46
C THR A 724 19.73 -25.92 -21.12
N CYS A 725 20.67 -25.00 -21.21
CA CYS A 725 21.26 -24.38 -20.03
C CYS A 725 20.40 -23.21 -19.57
N GLU A 726 19.81 -23.36 -18.38
CA GLU A 726 19.15 -22.27 -17.68
C GLU A 726 20.13 -21.50 -16.78
N ARG A 727 19.82 -20.22 -16.55
CA ARG A 727 20.64 -19.33 -15.72
C ARG A 727 19.87 -18.87 -14.50
N VAL A 728 20.45 -19.16 -13.33
CA VAL A 728 20.08 -18.55 -12.05
C VAL A 728 21.20 -17.57 -11.70
N ASN A 729 20.85 -16.31 -11.53
CA ASN A 729 21.81 -15.29 -11.11
C ASN A 729 22.08 -15.43 -9.62
N PHE A 730 23.35 -15.29 -9.24
CA PHE A 730 23.71 -15.04 -7.85
C PHE A 730 23.27 -13.63 -7.47
N ILE A 731 22.83 -13.47 -6.23
CA ILE A 731 22.54 -12.19 -5.61
C ILE A 731 23.88 -11.44 -5.39
N ASN A 732 24.95 -12.15 -5.03
CA ASN A 732 26.29 -11.57 -4.95
C ASN A 732 27.03 -11.59 -6.30
N THR A 733 27.95 -10.64 -6.47
CA THR A 733 28.94 -10.69 -7.55
C THR A 733 30.21 -11.42 -7.10
N TYR A 734 30.52 -12.54 -7.76
CA TYR A 734 31.78 -13.27 -7.53
C TYR A 734 32.81 -13.03 -8.63
N LEU A 735 34.08 -13.00 -8.24
CA LEU A 735 35.21 -12.88 -9.19
C LEU A 735 35.43 -14.15 -10.03
N THR A 736 34.98 -15.30 -9.51
CA THR A 736 35.04 -16.61 -10.14
C THR A 736 33.77 -17.37 -9.80
N THR A 737 33.40 -18.38 -10.59
CA THR A 737 32.26 -19.25 -10.26
C THR A 737 32.45 -19.86 -8.87
N PRO A 738 31.52 -19.66 -7.94
CA PRO A 738 31.62 -20.24 -6.60
C PRO A 738 31.47 -21.77 -6.63
N LEU A 739 31.82 -22.42 -5.53
CA LEU A 739 31.43 -23.82 -5.29
C LEU A 739 29.93 -23.86 -5.03
N ILE A 740 29.25 -24.80 -5.65
CA ILE A 740 27.78 -24.88 -5.63
C ILE A 740 27.36 -26.26 -5.16
N ALA A 741 26.49 -26.31 -4.16
CA ALA A 741 25.62 -27.43 -3.86
C ALA A 741 24.20 -27.01 -4.23
N ALA A 742 23.51 -27.81 -5.04
CA ALA A 742 22.15 -27.49 -5.48
C ALA A 742 21.34 -28.77 -5.72
N ASN A 743 20.02 -28.65 -5.60
CA ASN A 743 19.07 -29.74 -5.83
C ASN A 743 17.81 -29.21 -6.52
N LYS A 744 16.99 -30.10 -7.05
CA LYS A 744 15.68 -29.76 -7.63
C LYS A 744 14.62 -29.80 -6.52
N ASN A 745 13.94 -28.68 -6.30
CA ASN A 745 13.03 -28.51 -5.15
C ASN A 745 11.61 -29.09 -5.33
N SER A 746 11.19 -29.40 -6.57
CA SER A 746 9.86 -29.96 -6.87
C SER A 746 9.80 -30.48 -8.32
N LYS A 747 8.79 -31.31 -8.63
CA LYS A 747 8.41 -31.72 -9.98
C LYS A 747 7.03 -31.12 -10.31
N ASN A 748 7.01 -30.09 -11.16
CA ASN A 748 5.75 -29.45 -11.61
C ASN A 748 5.20 -30.04 -12.91
N GLU A 749 6.01 -30.81 -13.63
CA GLU A 749 5.65 -31.37 -14.93
C GLU A 749 5.83 -32.88 -14.97
N LYS A 750 5.51 -33.49 -16.11
CA LYS A 750 5.40 -34.94 -16.27
C LYS A 750 6.74 -35.67 -16.33
N ASP A 751 7.77 -34.95 -16.73
CA ASP A 751 9.07 -35.53 -17.05
C ASP A 751 9.99 -35.46 -15.81
N GLY A 752 10.64 -36.58 -15.50
CA GLY A 752 11.69 -36.65 -14.48
C GLY A 752 13.01 -36.11 -15.02
N GLY A 753 14.09 -36.16 -14.25
CA GLY A 753 15.36 -35.65 -14.76
C GLY A 753 16.54 -35.80 -13.82
N TRP A 754 17.72 -35.52 -14.35
CA TRP A 754 18.98 -35.40 -13.62
C TRP A 754 19.41 -33.93 -13.60
N PHE A 755 20.03 -33.50 -12.52
CA PHE A 755 20.40 -32.09 -12.31
C PHE A 755 21.93 -31.94 -12.38
N ARG A 756 22.41 -31.00 -13.19
CA ARG A 756 23.84 -30.72 -13.40
C ARG A 756 24.05 -29.23 -13.65
N ARG A 757 25.24 -28.71 -13.30
CA ARG A 757 25.67 -27.35 -13.63
C ARG A 757 26.16 -27.29 -15.07
N CYS A 758 25.78 -26.28 -15.86
CA CYS A 758 26.40 -26.08 -17.17
C CYS A 758 27.90 -25.76 -17.07
N ALA A 759 28.69 -26.26 -18.03
CA ALA A 759 30.15 -26.11 -18.07
C ALA A 759 30.60 -24.74 -18.60
#